data_AF-A0A6L5WJ54-F1
#
_entry.id   AF-A0A6L5WJ54-F1
#
_cell.length_a   1.000
_cell.length_b   1.000
_cell.length_c   1.000
_cell.angle_alpha   90.00
_cell.angle_beta   90.00
_cell.angle_gamma   90.00
#
_symmetry.space_group_name_H-M   'P 1'
#
loop_
_entity.id
_entity.type
_entity.pdbx_description
1 polymer ?
#
loop_
_entity_poly.entity_id
_entity_poly.type
_entity_poly.pdbx_seq_one_letter_code
_entity_poly.pdbx_strand_id
1 'polypeptide(L)'
;MKIISKIAKIILTIVVILMIILSLNFVWLKNGISINSYKNDIFSIEQLYIKFDNKLILKAKNINIYGKNSLESTKFDAKIFENLAKYFRAINSFFQEIDLKNIKIYDTNLTVLYKDKIFYIDTPFLKIDTEIFTKDKKFKIGIKELSFKDFNLTLIGDLYIDFIDKFYYFDGFFSTHEINGKLDFNIENKILKYNIKSVYASSLEQFMNELGFKTAMDEDLKEWIYGKIVAKNYYIDFLDGEIDLSKLDYKLYGMKGEGYAYDLNVSFDKNLSPVKVESAKITLLNGNLKFELQNPKYIDKNLYNSSVFIKDLFKNTKILIYLKTDSLLDDEILKILKNYDIDLPFKQLSGELKSEILLDIGVDPFDVKYNGNFELKNSQINLNNIKFDIKNSQIDLNNSLIDIKNTSLKFGDIFDIKNITGSINLNKKIANLNADFKNLSVENIYNKINFQTPIDIDFSGKITNVVIYNLGVNLKLSPGSYLLYLQDLNSLALDSEFLQDLNVERGKVEIATKNFKNFKIKVQDFVAQTPFLTKDGKSYKQDDLNIEIKNSIIRGFTKSDLINFNILGDEVNLDIKNLDLILVSDKNQTSTPNIKVNAINSNIIFKDINKTLYLDSYSANLYENSTKFKGKTLNNGEILLTIKPNLLSFFAQKISGENINEFLNRKIFEKGEFMVKAIGSSFDDFRGEILIKKGYLSDLVLYQKLLSFINSIPSLLNFKTPDFNNKGFSVKDGKIYFTKKQNILNINALNLNGSSADIAGKGNIDLKSGALNLDLELIYLKDASSIIGYIPIFNQVILGKDRAISTIIEIRGYLNNPIFKNRVVSDVLLSPFNLIKNTIELPFVIFD
;
A
#
# COMPACT_ATOMS: atom_id res chain seq x y z
N MET A 1 -49.43 118.76 -24.43
CA MET A 1 -50.65 118.04 -23.98
C MET A 1 -51.29 117.11 -25.03
N LYS A 2 -51.34 117.44 -26.34
CA LYS A 2 -52.01 116.57 -27.36
C LYS A 2 -51.36 115.19 -27.63
N ILE A 3 -50.06 115.01 -27.37
CA ILE A 3 -49.34 113.74 -27.61
C ILE A 3 -49.56 112.72 -26.47
N ILE A 4 -49.54 113.17 -25.21
CA ILE A 4 -49.76 112.34 -24.03
C ILE A 4 -51.19 111.77 -24.00
N SER A 5 -52.19 112.58 -24.40
CA SER A 5 -53.59 112.14 -24.53
C SER A 5 -53.77 111.07 -25.62
N LYS A 6 -53.00 111.13 -26.72
CA LYS A 6 -53.06 110.14 -27.81
C LYS A 6 -52.46 108.80 -27.41
N ILE A 7 -51.33 108.81 -26.69
CA ILE A 7 -50.66 107.61 -26.17
C ILE A 7 -51.52 106.94 -25.08
N ALA A 8 -52.10 107.70 -24.16
CA ALA A 8 -53.01 107.17 -23.15
C ALA A 8 -54.25 106.50 -23.76
N LYS A 9 -54.80 107.06 -24.86
CA LYS A 9 -55.94 106.48 -25.56
C LYS A 9 -55.57 105.17 -26.28
N ILE A 10 -54.38 105.08 -26.86
CA ILE A 10 -53.87 103.85 -27.48
C ILE A 10 -53.64 102.76 -26.42
N ILE A 11 -53.01 103.09 -25.29
CA ILE A 11 -52.79 102.15 -24.19
C ILE A 11 -54.12 101.68 -23.61
N LEU A 12 -55.07 102.58 -23.36
CA LEU A 12 -56.40 102.20 -22.87
C LEU A 12 -57.14 101.32 -23.89
N THR A 13 -57.03 101.60 -25.18
CA THR A 13 -57.65 100.77 -26.23
C THR A 13 -57.01 99.39 -26.29
N ILE A 14 -55.67 99.29 -26.15
CA ILE A 14 -54.98 98.00 -26.07
C ILE A 14 -55.39 97.25 -24.80
N VAL A 15 -55.47 97.90 -23.63
CA VAL A 15 -55.87 97.27 -22.37
C VAL A 15 -57.34 96.82 -22.40
N VAL A 16 -58.23 97.61 -23.00
CA VAL A 16 -59.64 97.24 -23.19
C VAL A 16 -59.78 96.11 -24.20
N ILE A 17 -59.04 96.14 -25.32
CA ILE A 17 -58.96 95.02 -26.27
C ILE A 17 -58.38 93.78 -25.58
N LEU A 18 -57.35 93.92 -24.74
CA LEU A 18 -56.77 92.82 -23.98
C LEU A 18 -57.74 92.27 -22.94
N MET A 19 -58.48 93.14 -22.23
CA MET A 19 -59.52 92.74 -21.27
C MET A 19 -60.71 92.09 -21.97
N ILE A 20 -61.11 92.57 -23.14
CA ILE A 20 -62.17 91.97 -23.96
C ILE A 20 -61.68 90.61 -24.49
N ILE A 21 -60.45 90.51 -25.01
CA ILE A 21 -59.85 89.23 -25.43
C ILE A 21 -59.73 88.28 -24.24
N LEU A 22 -59.23 88.73 -23.08
CA LEU A 22 -59.09 87.91 -21.86
C LEU A 22 -60.44 87.50 -21.30
N SER A 23 -61.45 88.38 -21.32
CA SER A 23 -62.82 88.06 -20.87
C SER A 23 -63.56 87.16 -21.86
N LEU A 24 -63.41 87.34 -23.18
CA LEU A 24 -63.92 86.40 -24.19
C LEU A 24 -63.27 85.02 -24.05
N ASN A 25 -61.95 84.97 -23.89
CA ASN A 25 -61.26 83.71 -23.62
C ASN A 25 -61.71 83.09 -22.28
N PHE A 26 -61.95 83.90 -21.24
CA PHE A 26 -62.46 83.42 -19.95
C PHE A 26 -63.90 82.90 -20.02
N VAL A 27 -64.80 83.58 -20.75
CA VAL A 27 -66.19 83.14 -20.98
C VAL A 27 -66.22 81.86 -21.83
N TRP A 28 -65.38 81.77 -22.86
CA TRP A 28 -65.25 80.56 -23.69
C TRP A 28 -64.71 79.38 -22.90
N LEU A 29 -63.71 79.60 -22.04
CA LEU A 29 -63.20 78.57 -21.14
C LEU A 29 -64.25 78.16 -20.09
N LYS A 30 -65.05 79.09 -19.56
CA LYS A 30 -66.11 78.77 -18.57
C LYS A 30 -67.24 77.92 -19.17
N ASN A 31 -67.61 78.17 -20.42
CA ASN A 31 -68.62 77.39 -21.15
C ASN A 31 -68.08 76.08 -21.73
N GLY A 32 -66.76 75.97 -21.88
CA GLY A 32 -66.07 74.83 -22.46
C GLY A 32 -65.79 75.01 -23.95
N ILE A 33 -64.57 74.69 -24.37
CA ILE A 33 -64.09 74.73 -25.74
C ILE A 33 -63.95 73.29 -26.22
N SER A 34 -64.66 72.92 -27.28
CA SER A 34 -64.54 71.61 -27.93
C SER A 34 -63.95 71.75 -29.34
N ILE A 35 -62.84 71.07 -29.61
CA ILE A 35 -62.19 71.01 -30.92
C ILE A 35 -62.25 69.56 -31.42
N ASN A 36 -62.99 69.32 -32.50
CA ASN A 36 -63.15 67.98 -33.07
C ASN A 36 -61.82 67.40 -33.56
N SER A 37 -61.03 68.19 -34.28
CA SER A 37 -59.69 67.80 -34.75
C SER A 37 -58.84 69.04 -35.01
N TYR A 38 -57.57 69.00 -34.63
CA TYR A 38 -56.55 69.98 -34.98
C TYR A 38 -55.26 69.25 -35.37
N LYS A 39 -54.59 69.68 -36.44
CA LYS A 39 -53.35 69.06 -36.92
C LYS A 39 -52.39 70.13 -37.42
N ASN A 40 -51.13 70.03 -37.02
CA ASN A 40 -50.00 70.77 -37.57
C ASN A 40 -48.78 69.83 -37.74
N ASP A 41 -47.64 70.39 -38.14
CA ASP A 41 -46.41 69.61 -38.39
C ASP A 41 -45.76 69.03 -37.11
N ILE A 42 -46.18 69.50 -35.92
CA ILE A 42 -45.61 69.14 -34.63
C ILE A 42 -46.52 68.14 -33.89
N PHE A 43 -47.84 68.27 -34.02
CA PHE A 43 -48.81 67.40 -33.34
C PHE A 43 -50.20 67.40 -34.01
N SER A 44 -51.01 66.39 -33.71
CA SER A 44 -52.44 66.35 -33.99
C SER A 44 -53.25 65.99 -32.74
N ILE A 45 -54.39 66.64 -32.52
CA ILE A 45 -55.30 66.35 -31.41
C ILE A 45 -56.72 66.12 -31.96
N GLU A 46 -57.40 65.09 -31.47
CA GLU A 46 -58.79 64.79 -31.78
C GLU A 46 -59.64 64.81 -30.51
N GLN A 47 -60.84 65.36 -30.65
CA GLN A 47 -61.84 65.49 -29.58
C GLN A 47 -61.29 66.18 -28.33
N LEU A 48 -60.59 67.31 -28.51
CA LEU A 48 -60.10 68.12 -27.41
C LEU A 48 -61.27 68.86 -26.75
N TYR A 49 -61.36 68.78 -25.43
CA TYR A 49 -62.29 69.52 -24.61
C TYR A 49 -61.53 70.22 -23.48
N ILE A 50 -61.68 71.55 -23.37
CA ILE A 50 -61.06 72.37 -22.32
C ILE A 50 -62.15 73.21 -21.67
N LYS A 51 -62.35 73.05 -20.37
CA LYS A 51 -63.27 73.89 -19.58
C LYS A 51 -62.59 74.38 -18.30
N PHE A 52 -62.88 75.60 -17.88
CA PHE A 52 -62.48 76.11 -16.57
C PHE A 52 -63.71 76.19 -15.66
N ASP A 53 -63.71 75.40 -14.59
CA ASP A 53 -64.80 75.29 -13.62
C ASP A 53 -64.20 75.29 -12.19
N ASN A 54 -63.78 76.47 -11.74
CA ASN A 54 -62.87 76.70 -10.60
C ASN A 54 -61.45 76.11 -10.78
N LYS A 55 -61.33 74.94 -11.43
CA LYS A 55 -60.10 74.32 -11.93
C LYS A 55 -60.31 73.87 -13.39
N LEU A 56 -59.23 73.54 -14.10
CA LEU A 56 -59.26 73.13 -15.50
C LEU A 56 -59.71 71.67 -15.66
N ILE A 57 -60.60 71.43 -16.61
CA ILE A 57 -60.99 70.12 -17.13
C ILE A 57 -60.42 70.02 -18.54
N LEU A 58 -59.53 69.05 -18.77
CA LEU A 58 -58.88 68.79 -20.05
C LEU A 58 -59.17 67.36 -20.48
N LYS A 59 -59.80 67.16 -21.65
CA LYS A 59 -60.02 65.83 -22.24
C LYS A 59 -59.55 65.79 -23.68
N ALA A 60 -58.96 64.69 -24.11
CA ALA A 60 -58.66 64.44 -25.52
C ALA A 60 -58.70 62.94 -25.81
N LYS A 61 -59.25 62.56 -26.98
CA LYS A 61 -59.30 61.15 -27.38
C LYS A 61 -57.98 60.69 -27.95
N ASN A 62 -57.46 61.39 -28.97
CA ASN A 62 -56.19 61.05 -29.61
C ASN A 62 -55.29 62.29 -29.63
N ILE A 63 -54.03 62.15 -29.21
CA ILE A 63 -52.98 63.16 -29.36
C ILE A 63 -51.79 62.47 -30.01
N ASN A 64 -51.34 62.92 -31.18
CA ASN A 64 -50.11 62.43 -31.79
C ASN A 64 -49.08 63.56 -31.81
N ILE A 65 -47.86 63.33 -31.33
CA ILE A 65 -46.74 64.28 -31.40
C ILE A 65 -45.70 63.72 -32.37
N TYR A 66 -45.34 64.51 -33.37
CA TYR A 66 -44.44 64.15 -34.48
C TYR A 66 -43.03 64.75 -34.27
N GLY A 67 -41.97 64.02 -34.65
CA GLY A 67 -40.57 64.51 -34.60
C GLY A 67 -39.51 63.39 -34.62
N LYS A 68 -38.23 63.75 -34.50
CA LYS A 68 -37.08 62.81 -34.47
C LYS A 68 -36.66 62.48 -33.04
N ASN A 69 -36.34 61.21 -32.81
CA ASN A 69 -35.97 60.64 -31.52
C ASN A 69 -34.55 61.10 -31.10
N SER A 70 -34.45 61.96 -30.08
CA SER A 70 -33.21 62.23 -29.35
C SER A 70 -33.44 62.01 -27.86
N LEU A 71 -33.91 60.81 -27.50
CA LEU A 71 -33.82 60.36 -26.12
C LEU A 71 -32.38 59.87 -25.90
N GLU A 72 -31.46 60.81 -25.69
CA GLU A 72 -30.24 60.47 -24.95
C GLU A 72 -30.68 59.90 -23.61
N SER A 73 -30.14 58.73 -23.25
CA SER A 73 -30.36 58.09 -21.95
C SER A 73 -29.89 59.05 -20.85
N THR A 74 -30.80 59.88 -20.36
CA THR A 74 -30.53 60.79 -19.27
C THR A 74 -30.27 59.92 -18.04
N LYS A 75 -29.05 60.00 -17.52
CA LYS A 75 -28.71 59.38 -16.23
C LYS A 75 -29.74 59.84 -15.20
N PHE A 76 -30.27 58.90 -14.43
CA PHE A 76 -31.21 59.18 -13.36
C PHE A 76 -30.63 60.26 -12.43
N ASP A 77 -31.34 61.39 -12.29
CA ASP A 77 -30.98 62.48 -11.37
C ASP A 77 -32.04 62.53 -10.26
N ALA A 78 -31.62 62.54 -8.99
CA ALA A 78 -32.51 62.68 -7.84
C ALA A 78 -33.39 63.95 -7.90
N LYS A 79 -33.03 64.97 -8.69
CA LYS A 79 -33.89 66.13 -9.00
C LYS A 79 -35.20 65.75 -9.68
N ILE A 80 -35.32 64.56 -10.28
CA ILE A 80 -36.55 64.05 -10.87
C ILE A 80 -37.65 63.97 -9.81
N PHE A 81 -37.37 63.50 -8.59
CA PHE A 81 -38.38 63.44 -7.53
C PHE A 81 -38.83 64.84 -7.07
N GLU A 82 -37.91 65.79 -6.97
CA GLU A 82 -38.24 67.19 -6.67
C GLU A 82 -39.08 67.84 -7.77
N ASN A 83 -38.83 67.51 -9.04
CA ASN A 83 -39.59 68.02 -10.16
C ASN A 83 -40.96 67.35 -10.29
N LEU A 84 -41.06 66.04 -10.08
CA LEU A 84 -42.33 65.31 -10.01
C LEU A 84 -43.22 65.88 -8.91
N ALA A 85 -42.66 66.19 -7.73
CA ALA A 85 -43.38 66.86 -6.66
C ALA A 85 -43.96 68.23 -7.07
N LYS A 86 -43.17 69.04 -7.78
CA LYS A 86 -43.62 70.35 -8.29
C LYS A 86 -44.73 70.19 -9.33
N TYR A 87 -44.57 69.27 -10.28
CA TYR A 87 -45.58 69.01 -11.32
C TYR A 87 -46.86 68.47 -10.71
N PHE A 88 -46.76 67.55 -9.75
CA PHE A 88 -47.90 67.00 -9.06
C PHE A 88 -48.68 68.08 -8.30
N ARG A 89 -47.97 68.97 -7.60
CA ARG A 89 -48.59 70.13 -6.93
C ARG A 89 -49.29 71.04 -7.93
N ALA A 90 -48.69 71.28 -9.09
CA ALA A 90 -49.30 72.08 -10.14
C ALA A 90 -50.57 71.39 -10.69
N ILE A 91 -50.51 70.11 -11.03
CA ILE A 91 -51.65 69.33 -11.53
C ILE A 91 -52.81 69.39 -10.52
N ASN A 92 -52.56 69.09 -9.25
CA ASN A 92 -53.60 69.11 -8.21
C ASN A 92 -54.15 70.52 -7.94
N SER A 93 -53.35 71.58 -8.13
CA SER A 93 -53.80 72.97 -7.92
C SER A 93 -54.62 73.49 -9.10
N PHE A 94 -54.22 73.17 -10.33
CA PHE A 94 -54.79 73.75 -11.55
C PHE A 94 -55.87 72.92 -12.21
N PHE A 95 -55.87 71.59 -12.06
CA PHE A 95 -56.78 70.70 -12.79
C PHE A 95 -57.79 70.02 -11.85
N GLN A 96 -59.02 69.93 -12.33
CA GLN A 96 -60.08 69.09 -11.77
C GLN A 96 -60.10 67.72 -12.44
N GLU A 97 -59.91 67.70 -13.77
CA GLU A 97 -59.92 66.47 -14.56
C GLU A 97 -58.92 66.57 -15.71
N ILE A 98 -58.11 65.54 -15.90
CA ILE A 98 -57.30 65.32 -17.11
C ILE A 98 -57.69 63.92 -17.62
N ASP A 99 -58.23 63.80 -18.82
CA ASP A 99 -58.61 62.51 -19.44
C ASP A 99 -58.05 62.44 -20.87
N LEU A 100 -56.86 61.87 -21.02
CA LEU A 100 -56.13 61.75 -22.27
C LEU A 100 -55.99 60.26 -22.63
N LYS A 101 -56.85 59.79 -23.54
CA LYS A 101 -57.05 58.34 -23.77
C LYS A 101 -55.96 57.69 -24.60
N ASN A 102 -55.47 58.37 -25.62
CA ASN A 102 -54.45 57.80 -26.52
C ASN A 102 -53.49 58.91 -26.95
N ILE A 103 -52.38 59.05 -26.24
CA ILE A 103 -51.30 59.96 -26.60
C ILE A 103 -50.19 59.12 -27.25
N LYS A 104 -49.94 59.33 -28.54
CA LYS A 104 -48.80 58.78 -29.25
C LYS A 104 -47.68 59.82 -29.34
N ILE A 105 -46.59 59.59 -28.63
CA ILE A 105 -45.38 60.40 -28.73
C ILE A 105 -44.35 59.56 -29.48
N TYR A 106 -44.05 59.92 -30.72
CA TYR A 106 -43.24 59.10 -31.63
C TYR A 106 -43.83 57.69 -31.79
N ASP A 107 -43.14 56.65 -31.29
CA ASP A 107 -43.57 55.25 -31.32
C ASP A 107 -44.18 54.76 -30.00
N THR A 108 -44.30 55.63 -29.00
CA THR A 108 -44.78 55.28 -27.66
C THR A 108 -46.22 55.74 -27.47
N ASN A 109 -47.11 54.80 -27.15
CA ASN A 109 -48.49 55.11 -26.77
C ASN A 109 -48.59 55.24 -25.25
N LEU A 110 -49.31 56.26 -24.77
CA LEU A 110 -49.58 56.42 -23.35
C LEU A 110 -50.98 56.96 -23.07
N THR A 111 -51.52 56.57 -21.92
CA THR A 111 -52.81 57.01 -21.39
C THR A 111 -52.57 57.80 -20.11
N VAL A 112 -53.29 58.91 -19.90
CA VAL A 112 -53.22 59.70 -18.67
C VAL A 112 -54.63 60.03 -18.21
N LEU A 113 -54.95 59.69 -16.97
CA LEU A 113 -56.21 60.05 -16.32
C LEU A 113 -55.92 60.62 -14.92
N TYR A 114 -56.47 61.79 -14.63
CA TYR A 114 -56.52 62.39 -13.31
C TYR A 114 -57.95 62.83 -13.04
N LYS A 115 -58.65 62.19 -12.11
CA LYS A 115 -60.04 62.50 -11.76
C LYS A 115 -60.42 61.92 -10.41
N ASP A 116 -61.19 62.65 -9.61
CA ASP A 116 -61.76 62.13 -8.34
C ASP A 116 -60.69 61.52 -7.42
N LYS A 117 -59.50 62.17 -7.35
CA LYS A 117 -58.29 61.74 -6.62
C LYS A 117 -57.54 60.55 -7.23
N ILE A 118 -58.06 59.93 -8.28
CA ILE A 118 -57.38 58.88 -9.03
C ILE A 118 -56.36 59.54 -9.94
N PHE A 119 -55.13 59.03 -9.95
CA PHE A 119 -54.09 59.35 -10.90
C PHE A 119 -53.60 58.07 -11.55
N TYR A 120 -53.86 57.96 -12.85
CA TYR A 120 -53.58 56.81 -13.68
C TYR A 120 -52.70 57.22 -14.87
N ILE A 121 -51.61 56.49 -15.06
CA ILE A 121 -50.75 56.58 -16.24
C ILE A 121 -50.48 55.18 -16.73
N ASP A 122 -50.58 54.95 -18.03
CA ASP A 122 -50.18 53.68 -18.63
C ASP A 122 -49.35 53.91 -19.87
N THR A 123 -48.16 53.31 -19.90
CA THR A 123 -47.17 53.38 -20.97
C THR A 123 -46.66 51.97 -21.28
N PRO A 124 -45.85 51.74 -22.32
CA PRO A 124 -45.29 50.42 -22.61
C PRO A 124 -44.35 49.89 -21.50
N PHE A 125 -43.78 50.78 -20.68
CA PHE A 125 -42.77 50.42 -19.67
C PHE A 125 -43.24 50.63 -18.22
N LEU A 126 -44.22 51.52 -18.01
CA LEU A 126 -44.66 51.96 -16.69
C LEU A 126 -46.17 52.09 -16.64
N LYS A 127 -46.79 51.51 -15.62
CA LYS A 127 -48.19 51.72 -15.25
C LYS A 127 -48.27 52.22 -13.81
N ILE A 128 -49.06 53.27 -13.60
CA ILE A 128 -49.32 53.92 -12.32
C ILE A 128 -50.83 53.95 -12.16
N ASP A 129 -51.37 53.39 -11.09
CA ASP A 129 -52.76 53.52 -10.65
C ASP A 129 -52.74 53.83 -9.15
N THR A 130 -53.13 55.05 -8.81
CA THR A 130 -52.99 55.60 -7.45
C THR A 130 -54.20 56.43 -7.05
N GLU A 131 -54.51 56.41 -5.76
CA GLU A 131 -55.45 57.32 -5.11
C GLU A 131 -54.71 58.30 -4.21
N ILE A 132 -54.96 59.60 -4.39
CA ILE A 132 -54.15 60.62 -3.74
C ILE A 132 -54.96 61.46 -2.75
N PHE A 133 -54.56 61.42 -1.49
CA PHE A 133 -55.17 62.16 -0.40
C PHE A 133 -54.19 63.23 0.10
N THR A 134 -54.68 64.46 0.27
CA THR A 134 -53.85 65.60 0.68
C THR A 134 -54.39 66.24 1.96
N LYS A 135 -53.53 66.41 2.97
CA LYS A 135 -53.85 67.12 4.22
C LYS A 135 -52.62 67.87 4.72
N ASP A 136 -52.74 69.17 5.00
CA ASP A 136 -51.68 70.02 5.58
C ASP A 136 -50.31 69.93 4.85
N LYS A 137 -50.33 69.88 3.51
CA LYS A 137 -49.14 69.71 2.63
C LYS A 137 -48.43 68.35 2.74
N LYS A 138 -49.02 67.39 3.47
CA LYS A 138 -48.63 65.97 3.45
C LYS A 138 -49.52 65.20 2.47
N PHE A 139 -48.93 64.23 1.79
CA PHE A 139 -49.63 63.40 0.80
C PHE A 139 -49.64 61.97 1.30
N LYS A 140 -50.82 61.35 1.27
CA LYS A 140 -50.97 59.90 1.36
C LYS A 140 -51.42 59.41 -0.01
N ILE A 141 -50.59 58.61 -0.65
CA ILE A 141 -50.84 58.04 -1.97
C ILE A 141 -51.07 56.55 -1.78
N GLY A 142 -52.32 56.11 -1.95
CA GLY A 142 -52.67 54.70 -2.01
C GLY A 142 -52.34 54.16 -3.40
N ILE A 143 -51.23 53.42 -3.52
CA ILE A 143 -50.78 52.79 -4.75
C ILE A 143 -51.56 51.49 -4.93
N LYS A 144 -52.50 51.49 -5.88
CA LYS A 144 -53.23 50.28 -6.30
C LYS A 144 -52.36 49.41 -7.19
N GLU A 145 -51.59 50.04 -8.07
CA GLU A 145 -50.63 49.36 -8.94
C GLU A 145 -49.55 50.35 -9.40
N LEU A 146 -48.29 50.08 -9.08
CA LEU A 146 -47.15 50.74 -9.69
C LEU A 146 -46.30 49.66 -10.34
N SER A 147 -46.44 49.49 -11.66
CA SER A 147 -45.83 48.39 -12.42
C SER A 147 -44.75 48.90 -13.38
N PHE A 148 -43.53 48.42 -13.19
CA PHE A 148 -42.40 48.54 -14.10
C PHE A 148 -42.39 47.30 -15.00
N LYS A 149 -43.02 47.40 -16.16
CA LYS A 149 -43.29 46.29 -17.08
C LYS A 149 -42.03 45.69 -17.69
N ASP A 150 -40.99 46.51 -17.82
CA ASP A 150 -39.71 46.10 -18.37
C ASP A 150 -38.91 45.21 -17.40
N PHE A 151 -39.27 45.16 -16.10
CA PHE A 151 -38.67 44.29 -15.08
C PHE A 151 -39.70 43.42 -14.34
N ASN A 152 -40.92 43.33 -14.90
CA ASN A 152 -42.06 42.63 -14.31
C ASN A 152 -42.25 42.93 -12.80
N LEU A 153 -41.97 44.16 -12.35
CA LEU A 153 -42.04 44.56 -10.94
C LEU A 153 -43.31 45.35 -10.70
N THR A 154 -44.13 44.90 -9.76
CA THR A 154 -45.35 45.59 -9.34
C THR A 154 -45.32 45.91 -7.86
N LEU A 155 -45.63 47.15 -7.49
CA LEU A 155 -45.74 47.63 -6.11
C LEU A 155 -47.20 48.00 -5.79
N ILE A 156 -47.66 47.64 -4.60
CA ILE A 156 -49.00 47.95 -4.07
C ILE A 156 -48.84 48.35 -2.61
N GLY A 157 -49.40 49.47 -2.17
CA GLY A 157 -49.25 49.93 -0.79
C GLY A 157 -49.55 51.40 -0.57
N ASP A 158 -49.11 51.94 0.55
CA ASP A 158 -49.28 53.34 0.92
C ASP A 158 -47.93 54.08 0.85
N LEU A 159 -47.87 55.17 0.07
CA LEU A 159 -46.74 56.10 0.04
C LEU A 159 -47.11 57.39 0.76
N TYR A 160 -46.38 57.70 1.82
CA TYR A 160 -46.48 58.90 2.63
C TYR A 160 -45.37 59.87 2.24
N ILE A 161 -45.74 61.10 1.88
CA ILE A 161 -44.80 62.13 1.45
C ILE A 161 -44.99 63.41 2.28
N ASP A 162 -43.91 63.86 2.90
CA ASP A 162 -43.76 65.17 3.53
C ASP A 162 -42.69 66.00 2.82
N PHE A 163 -43.12 66.98 2.04
CA PHE A 163 -42.19 67.85 1.29
C PHE A 163 -41.49 68.91 2.15
N ILE A 164 -41.98 69.18 3.37
CA ILE A 164 -41.37 70.16 4.28
C ILE A 164 -40.19 69.50 4.98
N ASP A 165 -40.44 68.34 5.57
CA ASP A 165 -39.44 67.59 6.34
C ASP A 165 -38.57 66.69 5.43
N LYS A 166 -38.83 66.68 4.11
CA LYS A 166 -38.17 65.85 3.09
C LYS A 166 -38.18 64.37 3.46
N PHE A 167 -39.30 63.92 4.01
CA PHE A 167 -39.50 62.56 4.46
C PHE A 167 -40.46 61.84 3.50
N TYR A 168 -40.03 60.68 3.02
CA TYR A 168 -40.82 59.82 2.14
C TYR A 168 -40.82 58.43 2.76
N TYR A 169 -41.99 57.81 2.94
CA TYR A 169 -42.11 56.47 3.51
C TYR A 169 -43.11 55.66 2.70
N PHE A 170 -42.73 54.45 2.31
CA PHE A 170 -43.58 53.49 1.65
C PHE A 170 -43.72 52.26 2.54
N ASP A 171 -44.96 51.78 2.67
CA ASP A 171 -45.31 50.50 3.30
C ASP A 171 -46.20 49.74 2.32
N GLY A 172 -45.77 48.56 1.90
CA GLY A 172 -46.52 47.81 0.92
C GLY A 172 -45.94 46.45 0.58
N PHE A 173 -46.42 45.95 -0.55
CA PHE A 173 -46.05 44.67 -1.13
C PHE A 173 -45.43 44.90 -2.49
N PHE A 174 -44.52 44.00 -2.85
CA PHE A 174 -43.98 43.91 -4.19
C PHE A 174 -44.18 42.50 -4.74
N SER A 175 -44.29 42.43 -6.06
CA SER A 175 -44.28 41.19 -6.82
C SER A 175 -43.35 41.37 -8.02
N THR A 176 -42.42 40.45 -8.21
CA THR A 176 -41.56 40.39 -9.40
C THR A 176 -41.31 38.93 -9.78
N HIS A 177 -41.72 38.57 -10.99
CA HIS A 177 -41.70 37.17 -11.45
C HIS A 177 -42.33 36.19 -10.44
N GLU A 178 -41.54 35.25 -9.91
CA GLU A 178 -41.95 34.27 -8.92
C GLU A 178 -41.84 34.77 -7.47
N ILE A 179 -41.31 35.97 -7.25
CA ILE A 179 -40.96 36.55 -5.94
C ILE A 179 -42.06 37.49 -5.47
N ASN A 180 -42.58 37.26 -4.27
CA ASN A 180 -43.60 38.10 -3.66
C ASN A 180 -43.24 38.38 -2.21
N GLY A 181 -43.36 39.62 -1.75
CA GLY A 181 -43.03 39.97 -0.38
C GLY A 181 -43.49 41.36 0.04
N LYS A 182 -43.11 41.75 1.26
CA LYS A 182 -43.32 43.11 1.76
C LYS A 182 -42.09 43.95 1.50
N LEU A 183 -42.31 45.22 1.17
CA LEU A 183 -41.29 46.24 0.99
C LEU A 183 -41.70 47.46 1.80
N ASP A 184 -40.85 47.81 2.76
CA ASP A 184 -40.85 49.12 3.40
C ASP A 184 -39.65 49.89 2.91
N PHE A 185 -39.81 51.18 2.60
CA PHE A 185 -38.65 52.06 2.46
C PHE A 185 -38.91 53.43 3.02
N ASN A 186 -37.86 54.07 3.54
CA ASN A 186 -37.87 55.49 3.85
C ASN A 186 -36.77 56.21 3.07
N ILE A 187 -37.00 57.48 2.77
CA ILE A 187 -36.00 58.35 2.17
C ILE A 187 -35.88 59.58 3.09
N GLU A 188 -34.70 59.75 3.65
CA GLU A 188 -34.33 60.89 4.50
C GLU A 188 -32.94 61.38 4.09
N ASN A 189 -32.79 62.70 3.91
CA ASN A 189 -31.50 63.30 3.52
C ASN A 189 -30.82 62.65 2.29
N LYS A 190 -31.63 62.20 1.32
CA LYS A 190 -31.20 61.50 0.08
C LYS A 190 -30.63 60.09 0.31
N ILE A 191 -30.79 59.52 1.50
CA ILE A 191 -30.50 58.11 1.77
C ILE A 191 -31.83 57.37 1.75
N LEU A 192 -31.97 56.39 0.86
CA LEU A 192 -33.08 55.47 0.85
C LEU A 192 -32.70 54.25 1.69
N LYS A 193 -33.40 54.00 2.78
CA LYS A 193 -33.28 52.74 3.54
C LYS A 193 -34.47 51.87 3.22
N TYR A 194 -34.22 50.62 2.86
CA TYR A 194 -35.28 49.67 2.55
C TYR A 194 -35.18 48.45 3.48
N ASN A 195 -36.35 47.88 3.78
CA ASN A 195 -36.54 46.63 4.48
C ASN A 195 -37.49 45.77 3.63
N ILE A 196 -36.97 44.68 3.10
CA ILE A 196 -37.74 43.65 2.42
C ILE A 196 -37.99 42.54 3.43
N LYS A 197 -39.22 42.08 3.60
CA LYS A 197 -39.55 41.05 4.59
C LYS A 197 -40.63 40.10 4.14
N SER A 198 -40.66 38.91 4.75
CA SER A 198 -41.66 37.88 4.47
C SER A 198 -41.79 37.56 2.98
N VAL A 199 -40.66 37.40 2.30
CA VAL A 199 -40.62 37.11 0.86
C VAL A 199 -40.76 35.63 0.64
N TYR A 200 -41.60 35.23 -0.31
CA TYR A 200 -41.75 33.85 -0.74
C TYR A 200 -41.51 33.73 -2.23
N ALA A 201 -40.82 32.66 -2.64
CA ALA A 201 -40.65 32.31 -4.03
C ALA A 201 -40.63 30.77 -4.21
N SER A 202 -41.31 30.28 -5.24
CA SER A 202 -41.27 28.86 -5.64
C SER A 202 -40.12 28.54 -6.60
N SER A 203 -39.46 29.57 -7.12
CA SER A 203 -38.30 29.52 -8.00
C SER A 203 -37.61 30.88 -7.99
N LEU A 204 -36.36 30.95 -8.46
CA LEU A 204 -35.66 32.20 -8.74
C LEU A 204 -35.25 32.29 -10.24
N GLU A 205 -35.73 31.38 -11.08
CA GLU A 205 -35.27 31.23 -12.46
C GLU A 205 -35.47 32.48 -13.30
N GLN A 206 -36.71 32.98 -13.40
CA GLN A 206 -37.01 34.11 -14.28
C GLN A 206 -36.36 35.37 -13.74
N PHE A 207 -36.43 35.59 -12.42
CA PHE A 207 -35.75 36.70 -11.76
C PHE A 207 -34.25 36.72 -12.04
N MET A 208 -33.54 35.59 -11.87
CA MET A 208 -32.10 35.51 -12.09
C MET A 208 -31.71 35.61 -13.56
N ASN A 209 -32.55 35.08 -14.47
CA ASN A 209 -32.34 35.23 -15.90
C ASN A 209 -32.42 36.69 -16.34
N GLU A 210 -33.42 37.42 -15.84
CA GLU A 210 -33.58 38.83 -16.15
C GLU A 210 -32.49 39.69 -15.49
N LEU A 211 -32.16 39.42 -14.22
CA LEU A 211 -31.08 40.12 -13.52
C LEU A 211 -29.75 39.95 -14.25
N GLY A 212 -29.37 38.71 -14.61
CA GLY A 212 -28.11 38.44 -15.31
C GLY A 212 -28.01 39.18 -16.65
N PHE A 213 -29.09 39.21 -17.42
CA PHE A 213 -29.16 39.96 -18.69
C PHE A 213 -28.99 41.47 -18.47
N LYS A 214 -29.62 42.04 -17.44
CA LYS A 214 -29.57 43.50 -17.18
C LYS A 214 -28.31 43.97 -16.47
N THR A 215 -27.66 43.14 -15.65
CA THR A 215 -26.48 43.55 -14.87
C THR A 215 -25.15 43.04 -15.43
N ALA A 216 -25.15 42.28 -16.54
CA ALA A 216 -23.96 41.58 -17.06
C ALA A 216 -23.26 40.75 -15.96
N MET A 217 -24.06 40.06 -15.14
CA MET A 217 -23.54 39.17 -14.09
C MET A 217 -22.75 38.03 -14.74
N ASP A 218 -21.61 37.69 -14.14
CA ASP A 218 -20.80 36.55 -14.55
C ASP A 218 -21.63 35.26 -14.61
N GLU A 219 -21.45 34.48 -15.68
CA GLU A 219 -22.24 33.26 -15.93
C GLU A 219 -21.97 32.18 -14.87
N ASP A 220 -20.74 32.06 -14.38
CA ASP A 220 -20.41 31.08 -13.34
C ASP A 220 -21.07 31.46 -12.01
N LEU A 221 -21.02 32.75 -11.64
CA LEU A 221 -21.73 33.26 -10.47
C LEU A 221 -23.25 33.04 -10.60
N LYS A 222 -23.82 33.28 -11.78
CA LYS A 222 -25.23 33.00 -12.06
C LYS A 222 -25.56 31.52 -11.85
N GLU A 223 -24.73 30.61 -12.39
CA GLU A 223 -24.93 29.16 -12.26
C GLU A 223 -24.81 28.70 -10.79
N TRP A 224 -23.93 29.32 -9.99
CA TRP A 224 -23.81 29.03 -8.56
C TRP A 224 -25.00 29.52 -7.72
N ILE A 225 -25.55 30.70 -8.04
CA ILE A 225 -26.72 31.27 -7.32
C ILE A 225 -28.01 30.55 -7.71
N TYR A 226 -28.19 30.25 -9.00
CA TYR A 226 -29.36 29.53 -9.52
C TYR A 226 -28.96 28.64 -10.72
N GLY A 227 -28.86 27.34 -10.46
CA GLY A 227 -28.44 26.32 -11.43
C GLY A 227 -27.82 25.09 -10.74
N LYS A 228 -26.70 25.31 -10.05
CA LYS A 228 -26.04 24.30 -9.19
C LYS A 228 -26.74 24.11 -7.87
N ILE A 229 -27.41 25.14 -7.34
CA ILE A 229 -28.17 25.10 -6.08
C ILE A 229 -29.62 25.45 -6.39
N VAL A 230 -30.50 24.46 -6.36
CA VAL A 230 -31.93 24.64 -6.65
C VAL A 230 -32.76 24.15 -5.48
N ALA A 231 -33.61 25.02 -4.95
CA ALA A 231 -34.55 24.70 -3.88
C ALA A 231 -35.97 24.67 -4.41
N LYS A 232 -36.85 23.91 -3.74
CA LYS A 232 -38.27 23.88 -4.09
C LYS A 232 -39.00 25.12 -3.60
N ASN A 233 -38.58 25.68 -2.47
CA ASN A 233 -39.17 26.88 -1.88
C ASN A 233 -38.07 27.75 -1.26
N TYR A 234 -38.24 29.07 -1.40
CA TYR A 234 -37.38 30.10 -0.82
C TYR A 234 -38.23 31.01 0.07
N TYR A 235 -37.68 31.35 1.23
CA TYR A 235 -38.28 32.30 2.17
C TYR A 235 -37.21 33.30 2.64
N ILE A 236 -37.45 34.60 2.45
CA ILE A 236 -36.58 35.65 3.03
C ILE A 236 -37.33 36.22 4.24
N ASP A 237 -36.73 36.08 5.41
CA ASP A 237 -37.27 36.66 6.63
C ASP A 237 -37.14 38.19 6.58
N PHE A 238 -35.91 38.67 6.33
CA PHE A 238 -35.65 40.06 6.03
C PHE A 238 -34.42 40.28 5.15
N LEU A 239 -34.40 41.39 4.44
CA LEU A 239 -33.25 41.96 3.74
C LEU A 239 -33.29 43.48 3.90
N ASP A 240 -32.29 44.01 4.61
CA ASP A 240 -32.11 45.44 4.85
C ASP A 240 -30.96 45.98 3.99
N GLY A 241 -31.13 47.19 3.49
CA GLY A 241 -30.05 47.90 2.81
C GLY A 241 -30.30 49.40 2.69
N GLU A 242 -29.31 50.09 2.16
CA GLU A 242 -29.31 51.54 2.01
C GLU A 242 -28.81 51.95 0.61
N ILE A 243 -29.35 53.03 0.06
CA ILE A 243 -28.92 53.60 -1.23
C ILE A 243 -28.67 55.09 -1.04
N ASP A 244 -27.46 55.56 -1.34
CA ASP A 244 -27.17 57.00 -1.46
C ASP A 244 -27.63 57.49 -2.85
N LEU A 245 -28.81 58.11 -2.89
CA LEU A 245 -29.43 58.59 -4.12
C LEU A 245 -28.65 59.75 -4.78
N SER A 246 -27.71 60.38 -4.07
CA SER A 246 -26.90 61.47 -4.63
C SER A 246 -25.80 60.95 -5.54
N LYS A 247 -25.22 59.80 -5.18
CA LYS A 247 -24.12 59.15 -5.90
C LYS A 247 -24.55 57.91 -6.68
N LEU A 248 -25.79 57.45 -6.46
CA LEU A 248 -26.27 56.14 -6.89
C LEU A 248 -25.37 55.00 -6.36
N ASP A 249 -24.94 55.14 -5.10
CA ASP A 249 -24.16 54.13 -4.38
C ASP A 249 -25.11 53.26 -3.56
N TYR A 250 -25.26 51.99 -3.98
CA TYR A 250 -26.19 51.01 -3.40
C TYR A 250 -25.74 50.40 -2.07
N LYS A 251 -24.61 50.86 -1.50
CA LYS A 251 -24.05 50.39 -0.21
C LYS A 251 -24.12 48.87 -0.05
N LEU A 252 -23.71 48.13 -1.07
CA LEU A 252 -23.85 46.66 -1.16
C LEU A 252 -23.29 45.93 0.08
N TYR A 253 -22.15 46.39 0.62
CA TYR A 253 -21.54 45.82 1.83
C TYR A 253 -22.28 46.17 3.13
N GLY A 254 -23.18 47.15 3.12
CA GLY A 254 -24.05 47.47 4.26
C GLY A 254 -25.31 46.61 4.32
N MET A 255 -25.57 45.78 3.29
CA MET A 255 -26.74 44.90 3.26
C MET A 255 -26.63 43.79 4.30
N LYS A 256 -27.75 43.51 4.96
CA LYS A 256 -27.88 42.40 5.90
C LYS A 256 -29.20 41.67 5.66
N GLY A 257 -29.20 40.36 5.75
CA GLY A 257 -30.41 39.58 5.51
C GLY A 257 -30.34 38.17 6.06
N GLU A 258 -31.52 37.61 6.27
CA GLU A 258 -31.72 36.23 6.69
C GLU A 258 -32.81 35.59 5.83
N GLY A 259 -32.53 34.37 5.36
CA GLY A 259 -33.47 33.60 4.55
C GLY A 259 -33.27 32.10 4.71
N TYR A 260 -34.16 31.36 4.09
CA TYR A 260 -34.29 29.92 4.19
C TYR A 260 -34.60 29.35 2.81
N ALA A 261 -33.98 28.24 2.48
CA ALA A 261 -34.30 27.43 1.32
C ALA A 261 -34.69 26.03 1.79
N TYR A 262 -35.66 25.40 1.13
CA TYR A 262 -36.19 24.09 1.50
C TYR A 262 -36.14 23.11 0.32
N ASP A 263 -35.86 21.84 0.63
CA ASP A 263 -35.68 20.75 -0.33
C ASP A 263 -34.64 21.12 -1.42
N LEU A 264 -33.41 21.41 -1.00
CA LEU A 264 -32.35 21.81 -1.93
C LEU A 264 -31.73 20.58 -2.60
N ASN A 265 -31.47 20.73 -3.89
CA ASN A 265 -30.57 19.88 -4.66
C ASN A 265 -29.33 20.70 -5.02
N VAL A 266 -28.16 20.23 -4.59
CA VAL A 266 -26.87 20.83 -4.94
C VAL A 266 -26.14 19.90 -5.91
N SER A 267 -26.03 20.33 -7.16
CA SER A 267 -25.39 19.58 -8.24
C SER A 267 -24.04 20.22 -8.59
N PHE A 268 -22.95 19.50 -8.34
CA PHE A 268 -21.59 19.99 -8.64
C PHE A 268 -21.12 19.60 -10.04
N ASP A 269 -21.69 18.54 -10.62
CA ASP A 269 -21.41 18.04 -11.97
C ASP A 269 -22.69 17.39 -12.53
N LYS A 270 -22.90 17.42 -13.84
CA LYS A 270 -24.09 16.84 -14.51
C LYS A 270 -24.10 15.31 -14.48
N ASN A 271 -22.94 14.67 -14.35
CA ASN A 271 -22.77 13.22 -14.33
C ASN A 271 -22.86 12.63 -12.91
N LEU A 272 -22.92 13.48 -11.88
CA LEU A 272 -23.00 13.07 -10.49
C LEU A 272 -24.41 13.30 -9.94
N SER A 273 -24.82 12.46 -8.99
CA SER A 273 -26.07 12.69 -8.27
C SER A 273 -25.99 13.98 -7.44
N PRO A 274 -27.08 14.73 -7.29
CA PRO A 274 -27.06 15.93 -6.45
C PRO A 274 -26.96 15.57 -4.97
N VAL A 275 -26.33 16.44 -4.18
CA VAL A 275 -26.46 16.44 -2.73
C VAL A 275 -27.87 16.94 -2.38
N LYS A 276 -28.61 16.14 -1.63
CA LYS A 276 -29.93 16.50 -1.10
C LYS A 276 -29.77 17.17 0.25
N VAL A 277 -30.42 18.30 0.45
CA VAL A 277 -30.42 19.05 1.72
C VAL A 277 -31.85 19.37 2.09
N GLU A 278 -32.27 19.04 3.30
CA GLU A 278 -33.66 19.27 3.75
C GLU A 278 -33.98 20.77 3.81
N SER A 279 -33.07 21.55 4.37
CA SER A 279 -33.16 23.01 4.36
C SER A 279 -31.80 23.66 4.54
N ALA A 280 -31.68 24.94 4.18
CA ALA A 280 -30.50 25.74 4.43
C ALA A 280 -30.91 27.09 5.01
N LYS A 281 -30.29 27.48 6.12
CA LYS A 281 -30.36 28.86 6.62
C LYS A 281 -29.30 29.69 5.91
N ILE A 282 -29.71 30.83 5.37
CA ILE A 282 -28.90 31.73 4.55
C ILE A 282 -28.76 33.05 5.30
N THR A 283 -27.54 33.52 5.52
CA THR A 283 -27.28 34.82 6.16
C THR A 283 -26.36 35.66 5.30
N LEU A 284 -26.79 36.88 5.00
CA LEU A 284 -25.99 37.91 4.34
C LEU A 284 -25.53 38.93 5.38
N LEU A 285 -24.22 39.13 5.52
CA LEU A 285 -23.65 40.16 6.38
C LEU A 285 -22.32 40.65 5.82
N ASN A 286 -22.17 41.97 5.71
CA ASN A 286 -20.94 42.62 5.22
C ASN A 286 -20.46 42.06 3.86
N GLY A 287 -21.39 41.78 2.94
CA GLY A 287 -21.09 41.19 1.63
C GLY A 287 -20.72 39.70 1.65
N ASN A 288 -20.83 39.01 2.79
CA ASN A 288 -20.59 37.57 2.91
C ASN A 288 -21.92 36.82 3.03
N LEU A 289 -22.07 35.75 2.27
CA LEU A 289 -23.23 34.86 2.30
C LEU A 289 -22.84 33.53 2.95
N LYS A 290 -23.51 33.14 4.03
CA LYS A 290 -23.29 31.87 4.74
C LYS A 290 -24.49 30.96 4.55
N PHE A 291 -24.24 29.70 4.20
CA PHE A 291 -25.23 28.64 4.10
C PHE A 291 -24.99 27.59 5.19
N GLU A 292 -25.94 27.49 6.13
CA GLU A 292 -25.96 26.45 7.15
C GLU A 292 -26.91 25.33 6.71
N LEU A 293 -26.34 24.22 6.26
CA LEU A 293 -27.07 23.11 5.66
C LEU A 293 -27.62 22.16 6.73
N GLN A 294 -28.91 21.82 6.65
CA GLN A 294 -29.57 20.84 7.52
C GLN A 294 -29.66 19.48 6.82
N ASN A 295 -29.12 18.46 7.48
CA ASN A 295 -29.10 17.07 7.02
C ASN A 295 -28.65 16.86 5.54
N PRO A 296 -27.54 17.48 5.09
CA PRO A 296 -27.05 17.25 3.74
C PRO A 296 -26.62 15.79 3.53
N LYS A 297 -27.07 15.18 2.44
CA LYS A 297 -26.78 13.79 2.07
C LYS A 297 -26.41 13.67 0.60
N TYR A 298 -25.34 12.94 0.32
CA TYR A 298 -25.00 12.50 -1.03
C TYR A 298 -25.35 11.03 -1.17
N ILE A 299 -26.36 10.70 -1.98
CA ILE A 299 -26.96 9.35 -2.00
C ILE A 299 -27.43 9.00 -0.58
N ASP A 300 -26.77 8.06 0.08
CA ASP A 300 -27.04 7.65 1.47
C ASP A 300 -25.95 8.09 2.46
N LYS A 301 -24.93 8.81 1.98
CA LYS A 301 -23.78 9.27 2.75
C LYS A 301 -24.06 10.61 3.43
N ASN A 302 -23.87 10.67 4.74
CA ASN A 302 -24.09 11.88 5.53
C ASN A 302 -22.94 12.89 5.38
N LEU A 303 -23.28 14.15 5.16
CA LEU A 303 -22.36 15.29 5.05
C LEU A 303 -22.52 16.26 6.24
N TYR A 304 -22.70 15.71 7.44
CA TYR A 304 -23.02 16.47 8.65
C TYR A 304 -22.11 17.69 8.88
N ASN A 305 -22.68 18.80 9.36
CA ASN A 305 -21.97 20.06 9.60
C ASN A 305 -21.22 20.64 8.38
N SER A 306 -21.49 20.15 7.17
CA SER A 306 -20.98 20.76 5.95
C SER A 306 -21.63 22.11 5.72
N SER A 307 -20.86 23.06 5.19
CA SER A 307 -21.32 24.43 4.99
C SER A 307 -20.66 25.07 3.77
N VAL A 308 -21.35 26.06 3.21
CA VAL A 308 -20.86 26.84 2.08
C VAL A 308 -20.82 28.30 2.50
N PHE A 309 -19.73 28.98 2.16
CA PHE A 309 -19.56 30.41 2.39
C PHE A 309 -19.16 31.08 1.09
N ILE A 310 -19.86 32.14 0.70
CA ILE A 310 -19.46 33.02 -0.39
C ILE A 310 -18.96 34.31 0.24
N LYS A 311 -17.66 34.56 0.13
CA LYS A 311 -17.01 35.78 0.64
C LYS A 311 -16.95 36.82 -0.47
N ASP A 312 -17.15 38.07 -0.07
CA ASP A 312 -17.08 39.24 -0.94
C ASP A 312 -17.92 39.06 -2.23
N LEU A 313 -19.22 38.80 -2.05
CA LEU A 313 -20.18 38.54 -3.14
C LEU A 313 -20.16 39.61 -4.25
N PHE A 314 -19.82 40.85 -3.90
CA PHE A 314 -19.88 41.98 -4.80
C PHE A 314 -18.52 42.38 -5.41
N LYS A 315 -17.41 41.74 -5.01
CA LYS A 315 -16.06 42.04 -5.53
C LYS A 315 -15.05 40.92 -5.17
N ASN A 316 -14.35 40.36 -6.14
CA ASN A 316 -13.34 39.30 -5.93
C ASN A 316 -13.89 38.08 -5.16
N THR A 317 -15.02 37.56 -5.63
CA THR A 317 -15.79 36.54 -4.95
C THR A 317 -15.02 35.25 -4.73
N LYS A 318 -15.12 34.70 -3.51
CA LYS A 318 -14.55 33.40 -3.14
C LYS A 318 -15.61 32.49 -2.56
N ILE A 319 -15.61 31.23 -2.98
CA ILE A 319 -16.51 30.20 -2.49
C ILE A 319 -15.69 29.22 -1.63
N LEU A 320 -16.03 29.13 -0.35
CA LEU A 320 -15.44 28.17 0.58
C LEU A 320 -16.46 27.06 0.86
N ILE A 321 -16.11 25.83 0.55
CA ILE A 321 -16.94 24.65 0.79
C ILE A 321 -16.26 23.81 1.85
N TYR A 322 -16.89 23.70 3.02
CA TYR A 322 -16.47 22.80 4.08
C TYR A 322 -17.31 21.54 4.00
N LEU A 323 -16.67 20.42 3.66
CA LEU A 323 -17.29 19.10 3.60
C LEU A 323 -16.80 18.28 4.77
N LYS A 324 -17.73 17.68 5.50
CA LYS A 324 -17.41 16.76 6.59
C LYS A 324 -18.23 15.50 6.48
N THR A 325 -17.57 14.35 6.57
CA THR A 325 -18.22 13.05 6.45
C THR A 325 -17.47 11.96 7.20
N ASP A 326 -18.21 10.97 7.68
CA ASP A 326 -17.66 9.75 8.29
C ASP A 326 -17.76 8.53 7.36
N SER A 327 -18.03 8.78 6.08
CA SER A 327 -18.23 7.73 5.08
C SER A 327 -16.90 7.12 4.64
N LEU A 328 -16.92 5.82 4.36
CA LEU A 328 -15.76 5.10 3.85
C LEU A 328 -15.35 5.61 2.47
N LEU A 329 -14.04 5.54 2.17
CA LEU A 329 -13.51 5.66 0.81
C LEU A 329 -13.81 4.37 0.02
N ASP A 330 -15.06 4.20 -0.39
CA ASP A 330 -15.57 3.03 -1.12
C ASP A 330 -15.70 3.29 -2.62
N ASP A 331 -16.24 2.31 -3.35
CA ASP A 331 -16.40 2.40 -4.80
C ASP A 331 -17.35 3.54 -5.23
N GLU A 332 -18.24 4.03 -4.35
CA GLU A 332 -19.08 5.19 -4.63
C GLU A 332 -18.28 6.49 -4.55
N ILE A 333 -17.50 6.68 -3.48
CA ILE A 333 -16.62 7.87 -3.37
C ILE A 333 -15.55 7.86 -4.47
N LEU A 334 -14.98 6.69 -4.80
CA LEU A 334 -14.00 6.59 -5.88
C LEU A 334 -14.57 6.96 -7.25
N LYS A 335 -15.85 6.69 -7.52
CA LYS A 335 -16.52 7.18 -8.75
C LYS A 335 -16.60 8.70 -8.79
N ILE A 336 -16.87 9.34 -7.64
CA ILE A 336 -16.87 10.81 -7.53
C ILE A 336 -15.49 11.35 -7.89
N LEU A 337 -14.44 10.83 -7.24
CA LEU A 337 -13.06 11.26 -7.47
C LEU A 337 -12.63 11.06 -8.94
N LYS A 338 -13.01 9.93 -9.53
CA LYS A 338 -12.72 9.62 -10.93
C LYS A 338 -13.38 10.59 -11.91
N ASN A 339 -14.55 11.15 -11.58
CA ASN A 339 -15.19 12.19 -12.41
C ASN A 339 -14.38 13.48 -12.48
N TYR A 340 -13.47 13.70 -11.51
CA TYR A 340 -12.55 14.84 -11.46
C TYR A 340 -11.10 14.44 -11.82
N ASP A 341 -10.92 13.35 -12.58
CA ASP A 341 -9.61 12.81 -12.99
C ASP A 341 -8.67 12.43 -11.82
N ILE A 342 -9.24 12.14 -10.65
CA ILE A 342 -8.51 11.64 -9.48
C ILE A 342 -8.66 10.12 -9.39
N ASP A 343 -7.60 9.39 -9.72
CA ASP A 343 -7.57 7.93 -9.63
C ASP A 343 -6.69 7.49 -8.44
N LEU A 344 -7.32 6.90 -7.42
CA LEU A 344 -6.64 6.40 -6.22
C LEU A 344 -6.44 4.87 -6.34
N PRO A 345 -5.23 4.36 -6.06
CA PRO A 345 -4.94 2.92 -6.21
C PRO A 345 -5.46 2.06 -5.05
N PHE A 346 -6.17 2.65 -4.08
CA PHE A 346 -6.64 1.98 -2.89
C PHE A 346 -8.10 2.32 -2.57
N LYS A 347 -8.75 1.42 -1.84
CA LYS A 347 -10.08 1.62 -1.25
C LYS A 347 -10.15 1.11 0.18
N GLN A 348 -11.05 1.69 0.96
CA GLN A 348 -11.35 1.21 2.29
C GLN A 348 -12.42 0.10 2.22
N LEU A 349 -12.15 -1.03 2.85
CA LEU A 349 -13.07 -2.16 2.93
C LEU A 349 -13.92 -2.11 4.22
N SER A 350 -13.36 -1.58 5.31
CA SER A 350 -14.02 -1.48 6.62
C SER A 350 -13.33 -0.45 7.53
N GLY A 351 -13.92 -0.20 8.70
CA GLY A 351 -13.38 0.66 9.77
C GLY A 351 -14.04 2.01 9.85
N GLU A 352 -13.38 2.96 10.51
CA GLU A 352 -13.84 4.34 10.63
C GLU A 352 -12.96 5.24 9.76
N LEU A 353 -13.57 6.25 9.12
CA LEU A 353 -12.88 7.32 8.42
C LEU A 353 -13.59 8.62 8.79
N LYS A 354 -12.89 9.55 9.42
CA LYS A 354 -13.35 10.94 9.56
C LYS A 354 -12.68 11.78 8.50
N SER A 355 -13.46 12.48 7.70
CA SER A 355 -12.96 13.32 6.61
C SER A 355 -13.46 14.74 6.79
N GLU A 356 -12.54 15.69 6.76
CA GLU A 356 -12.81 17.12 6.70
C GLU A 356 -12.10 17.69 5.48
N ILE A 357 -12.84 18.30 4.55
CA ILE A 357 -12.30 18.82 3.30
C ILE A 357 -12.73 20.29 3.18
N LEU A 358 -11.78 21.16 2.85
CA LEU A 358 -12.01 22.55 2.47
C LEU A 358 -11.67 22.72 0.99
N LEU A 359 -12.64 23.19 0.21
CA LEU A 359 -12.42 23.70 -1.13
C LEU A 359 -12.48 25.24 -1.09
N ASP A 360 -11.42 25.90 -1.53
CA ASP A 360 -11.32 27.35 -1.69
C ASP A 360 -11.30 27.68 -3.17
N ILE A 361 -12.41 28.18 -3.69
CA ILE A 361 -12.65 28.44 -5.11
C ILE A 361 -12.69 29.96 -5.33
N GLY A 362 -11.74 30.52 -6.08
CA GLY A 362 -11.84 31.86 -6.65
C GLY A 362 -12.69 31.83 -7.92
N VAL A 363 -13.52 32.85 -8.13
CA VAL A 363 -14.40 32.95 -9.32
C VAL A 363 -13.72 33.76 -10.44
N ASP A 364 -13.01 34.84 -10.09
CA ASP A 364 -12.31 35.69 -11.07
C ASP A 364 -10.93 36.16 -10.53
N PRO A 365 -9.80 35.58 -11.00
CA PRO A 365 -9.72 34.46 -11.92
C PRO A 365 -10.19 33.15 -11.27
N PHE A 366 -10.67 32.20 -12.08
CA PHE A 366 -11.07 30.89 -11.58
C PHE A 366 -9.84 30.09 -11.08
N ASP A 367 -9.79 29.81 -9.77
CA ASP A 367 -8.79 28.93 -9.16
C ASP A 367 -9.42 28.04 -8.08
N VAL A 368 -8.90 26.83 -7.90
CA VAL A 368 -9.38 25.89 -6.87
C VAL A 368 -8.21 25.40 -6.05
N LYS A 369 -8.27 25.63 -4.74
CA LYS A 369 -7.37 25.06 -3.74
C LYS A 369 -8.14 24.10 -2.87
N TYR A 370 -7.49 23.02 -2.46
CA TYR A 370 -8.15 22.00 -1.67
C TYR A 370 -7.24 21.53 -0.53
N ASN A 371 -7.83 21.48 0.65
CA ASN A 371 -7.21 21.01 1.87
C ASN A 371 -8.07 19.91 2.47
N GLY A 372 -7.46 18.91 3.07
CA GLY A 372 -8.19 17.81 3.68
C GLY A 372 -7.49 17.29 4.92
N ASN A 373 -8.26 16.86 5.91
CA ASN A 373 -7.79 16.08 7.03
C ASN A 373 -8.59 14.78 7.07
N PHE A 374 -7.87 13.66 7.14
CA PHE A 374 -8.46 12.33 7.16
C PHE A 374 -7.89 11.55 8.34
N GLU A 375 -8.79 11.01 9.17
CA GLU A 375 -8.42 10.13 10.26
C GLU A 375 -9.04 8.75 10.06
N LEU A 376 -8.19 7.74 9.90
CA LEU A 376 -8.62 6.34 9.82
C LEU A 376 -8.41 5.66 11.17
N LYS A 377 -9.36 4.82 11.59
CA LYS A 377 -9.24 3.99 12.80
C LYS A 377 -9.80 2.59 12.56
N ASN A 378 -9.04 1.58 12.98
CA ASN A 378 -9.39 0.16 12.89
C ASN A 378 -9.92 -0.21 11.48
N SER A 379 -9.21 0.24 10.46
CA SER A 379 -9.62 0.16 9.07
C SER A 379 -8.87 -0.92 8.32
N GLN A 380 -9.55 -1.59 7.38
CA GLN A 380 -8.89 -2.45 6.41
C GLN A 380 -8.91 -1.74 5.06
N ILE A 381 -7.76 -1.59 4.42
CA ILE A 381 -7.63 -1.02 3.08
C ILE A 381 -7.21 -2.11 2.09
N ASN A 382 -7.64 -1.97 0.86
CA ASN A 382 -7.19 -2.77 -0.27
C ASN A 382 -6.42 -1.88 -1.24
N LEU A 383 -5.13 -2.14 -1.39
CA LEU A 383 -4.23 -1.47 -2.33
C LEU A 383 -3.77 -2.51 -3.36
N ASN A 384 -4.18 -2.38 -4.62
CA ASN A 384 -3.80 -3.30 -5.70
C ASN A 384 -3.98 -4.80 -5.37
N ASN A 385 -5.13 -5.18 -4.80
CA ASN A 385 -5.50 -6.52 -4.32
C ASN A 385 -4.72 -7.04 -3.10
N ILE A 386 -3.93 -6.18 -2.44
CA ILE A 386 -3.27 -6.47 -1.18
C ILE A 386 -4.07 -5.80 -0.06
N LYS A 387 -4.46 -6.59 0.93
CA LYS A 387 -5.18 -6.10 2.11
C LYS A 387 -4.20 -5.70 3.19
N PHE A 388 -4.35 -4.49 3.72
CA PHE A 388 -3.59 -3.98 4.86
C PHE A 388 -4.54 -3.61 5.98
N ASP A 389 -4.16 -3.94 7.21
CA ASP A 389 -4.89 -3.56 8.41
C ASP A 389 -4.24 -2.31 9.00
N ILE A 390 -5.02 -1.23 9.11
CA ILE A 390 -4.62 0.07 9.64
C ILE A 390 -5.27 0.25 11.01
N LYS A 391 -4.47 0.33 12.06
CA LYS A 391 -5.00 0.60 13.41
C LYS A 391 -5.39 2.07 13.55
N ASN A 392 -4.53 2.96 13.08
CA ASN A 392 -4.73 4.41 13.10
C ASN A 392 -3.92 5.03 11.97
N SER A 393 -4.42 6.11 11.37
CA SER A 393 -3.68 6.93 10.40
C SER A 393 -4.23 8.36 10.42
N GLN A 394 -3.34 9.34 10.34
CA GLN A 394 -3.69 10.75 10.16
C GLN A 394 -3.06 11.23 8.86
N ILE A 395 -3.89 11.82 7.99
CA ILE A 395 -3.50 12.23 6.65
C ILE A 395 -3.94 13.67 6.45
N ASP A 396 -2.98 14.55 6.18
CA ASP A 396 -3.23 15.95 5.84
C ASP A 396 -2.98 16.16 4.35
N LEU A 397 -4.00 16.60 3.61
CA LEU A 397 -3.91 16.98 2.21
C LEU A 397 -3.81 18.51 2.10
N ASN A 398 -2.83 18.98 1.34
CA ASN A 398 -2.66 20.38 0.97
C ASN A 398 -2.33 20.46 -0.52
N ASN A 399 -3.36 20.68 -1.33
CA ASN A 399 -3.29 20.60 -2.79
C ASN A 399 -2.64 19.28 -3.24
N SER A 400 -1.50 19.33 -3.93
CA SER A 400 -0.80 18.13 -4.41
C SER A 400 0.08 17.44 -3.36
N LEU A 401 0.16 17.95 -2.13
CA LEU A 401 0.99 17.39 -1.07
C LEU A 401 0.12 16.67 -0.04
N ILE A 402 0.50 15.45 0.31
CA ILE A 402 -0.13 14.68 1.38
C ILE A 402 0.92 14.43 2.44
N ASP A 403 0.65 14.81 3.68
CA ASP A 403 1.45 14.43 4.84
C ASP A 403 0.77 13.27 5.57
N ILE A 404 1.51 12.20 5.80
CA ILE A 404 1.07 11.02 6.54
C ILE A 404 1.74 11.07 7.92
N LYS A 405 0.94 10.93 8.96
CA LYS A 405 1.38 10.93 10.36
C LYS A 405 0.71 9.80 11.11
N ASN A 406 1.36 9.34 12.18
CA ASN A 406 0.79 8.42 13.16
C ASN A 406 0.08 7.23 12.49
N THR A 407 0.73 6.62 11.49
CA THR A 407 0.11 5.54 10.71
C THR A 407 0.64 4.18 11.17
N SER A 408 -0.22 3.37 11.77
CA SER A 408 0.10 1.99 12.14
C SER A 408 -0.55 1.04 11.15
N LEU A 409 0.27 0.18 10.54
CA LEU A 409 -0.10 -0.65 9.40
C LEU A 409 0.49 -2.05 9.55
N LYS A 410 -0.34 -3.08 9.35
CA LYS A 410 0.01 -4.50 9.44
C LYS A 410 -0.33 -5.21 8.13
N PHE A 411 0.52 -6.15 7.72
CA PHE A 411 0.30 -7.02 6.58
C PHE A 411 0.44 -8.50 6.96
N GLY A 412 -0.70 -9.14 7.24
CA GLY A 412 -0.73 -10.54 7.67
C GLY A 412 0.26 -10.80 8.82
N ASP A 413 1.03 -11.87 8.71
CA ASP A 413 2.11 -12.18 9.66
C ASP A 413 3.49 -11.75 9.16
N ILE A 414 3.55 -11.01 8.03
CA ILE A 414 4.81 -10.61 7.41
C ILE A 414 5.41 -9.40 8.13
N PHE A 415 4.62 -8.36 8.39
CA PHE A 415 5.12 -7.20 9.14
C PHE A 415 4.04 -6.48 9.94
N ASP A 416 4.49 -5.84 11.02
CA ASP A 416 3.72 -4.95 11.90
C ASP A 416 4.51 -3.63 12.03
N ILE A 417 3.98 -2.56 11.44
CA ILE A 417 4.56 -1.21 11.50
C ILE A 417 3.78 -0.39 12.53
N LYS A 418 4.48 0.06 13.57
CA LYS A 418 3.85 0.83 14.67
C LYS A 418 3.65 2.30 14.30
N ASN A 419 4.48 2.85 13.42
CA ASN A 419 4.35 4.23 12.95
C ASN A 419 4.96 4.43 11.57
N ILE A 420 4.23 5.12 10.69
CA ILE A 420 4.69 5.65 9.41
C ILE A 420 4.45 7.15 9.43
N THR A 421 5.48 7.90 9.07
CA THR A 421 5.43 9.35 8.88
C THR A 421 6.11 9.71 7.58
N GLY A 422 5.62 10.73 6.87
CA GLY A 422 6.28 11.21 5.67
C GLY A 422 5.35 11.99 4.78
N SER A 423 5.74 12.20 3.53
CA SER A 423 4.95 12.97 2.57
C SER A 423 4.87 12.31 1.21
N ILE A 424 3.76 12.57 0.52
CA ILE A 424 3.49 12.15 -0.86
C ILE A 424 3.27 13.41 -1.69
N ASN A 425 3.96 13.51 -2.82
CA ASN A 425 3.74 14.55 -3.81
C ASN A 425 2.99 13.94 -5.01
N LEU A 426 1.71 14.27 -5.15
CA LEU A 426 0.83 13.76 -6.19
C LEU A 426 1.24 14.21 -7.60
N ASN A 427 1.82 15.40 -7.75
CA ASN A 427 2.29 15.92 -9.04
C ASN A 427 3.53 15.15 -9.52
N LYS A 428 4.48 14.93 -8.61
CA LYS A 428 5.69 14.14 -8.90
C LYS A 428 5.43 12.63 -8.88
N LYS A 429 4.33 12.20 -8.26
CA LYS A 429 3.97 10.81 -8.01
C LYS A 429 5.04 10.04 -7.22
N ILE A 430 5.59 10.71 -6.20
CA ILE A 430 6.64 10.18 -5.32
C ILE A 430 6.19 10.30 -3.87
N ALA A 431 6.46 9.28 -3.06
CA ALA A 431 6.35 9.33 -1.60
C ALA A 431 7.72 9.12 -0.95
N ASN A 432 7.99 9.87 0.12
CA ASN A 432 9.15 9.68 0.98
C ASN A 432 8.63 9.48 2.40
N LEU A 433 8.81 8.27 2.92
CA LEU A 433 8.25 7.82 4.19
C LEU A 433 9.37 7.36 5.11
N ASN A 434 9.13 7.43 6.40
CA ASN A 434 9.90 6.77 7.44
C ASN A 434 8.97 5.82 8.16
N ALA A 435 9.33 4.53 8.18
CA ALA A 435 8.56 3.49 8.82
C ALA A 435 9.34 2.94 10.02
N ASP A 436 8.63 2.80 11.14
CA ASP A 436 9.13 2.19 12.36
C ASP A 436 8.46 0.83 12.56
N PHE A 437 9.19 -0.22 12.22
CA PHE A 437 8.73 -1.60 12.27
C PHE A 437 8.83 -2.13 13.70
N LYS A 438 7.73 -2.71 14.19
CA LYS A 438 7.74 -3.54 15.40
C LYS A 438 8.33 -4.91 15.08
N ASN A 439 7.89 -5.51 13.97
CA ASN A 439 8.49 -6.73 13.44
C ASN A 439 8.37 -6.80 11.91
N LEU A 440 9.29 -7.55 11.32
CA LEU A 440 9.28 -8.03 9.95
C LEU A 440 9.78 -9.48 10.00
N SER A 441 8.91 -10.42 9.65
CA SER A 441 9.21 -11.84 9.64
C SER A 441 8.82 -12.45 8.29
N VAL A 442 9.69 -13.30 7.75
CA VAL A 442 9.42 -14.08 6.55
C VAL A 442 9.67 -15.54 6.90
N GLU A 443 8.62 -16.22 7.35
CA GLU A 443 8.69 -17.58 7.89
C GLU A 443 9.81 -17.68 8.98
N ASN A 444 10.44 -18.84 9.13
CA ASN A 444 11.61 -19.03 10.00
C ASN A 444 12.94 -18.63 9.32
N ILE A 445 12.90 -17.93 8.18
CA ILE A 445 14.11 -17.61 7.40
C ILE A 445 14.69 -16.27 7.81
N TYR A 446 13.84 -15.28 8.10
CA TYR A 446 14.27 -13.94 8.44
C TYR A 446 13.34 -13.34 9.49
N ASN A 447 13.93 -12.76 10.54
CA ASN A 447 13.16 -12.10 11.58
C ASN A 447 13.92 -10.89 12.12
N LYS A 448 13.40 -9.70 11.83
CA LYS A 448 13.92 -8.44 12.37
C LYS A 448 12.85 -7.74 13.18
N ILE A 449 13.24 -7.30 14.37
CA ILE A 449 12.36 -6.60 15.31
C ILE A 449 12.87 -5.18 15.56
N ASN A 450 11.94 -4.27 15.87
CA ASN A 450 12.23 -2.92 16.38
C ASN A 450 13.28 -2.15 15.56
N PHE A 451 12.98 -1.87 14.29
CA PHE A 451 13.89 -1.10 13.43
C PHE A 451 13.16 -0.02 12.64
N GLN A 452 13.86 1.06 12.37
CA GLN A 452 13.37 2.14 11.52
C GLN A 452 14.04 2.08 10.15
N THR A 453 13.33 2.48 9.12
CA THR A 453 13.88 2.61 7.77
C THR A 453 13.16 3.71 6.99
N PRO A 454 13.90 4.53 6.23
CA PRO A 454 13.32 5.31 5.14
C PRO A 454 12.77 4.38 4.06
N ILE A 455 11.68 4.79 3.43
CA ILE A 455 10.99 4.13 2.33
C ILE A 455 10.65 5.18 1.27
N ASP A 456 11.20 5.01 0.08
CA ASP A 456 10.83 5.83 -1.08
C ASP A 456 9.92 5.03 -2.00
N ILE A 457 8.87 5.66 -2.49
CA ILE A 457 7.90 5.05 -3.41
C ILE A 457 7.77 5.94 -4.64
N ASP A 458 8.05 5.40 -5.82
CA ASP A 458 7.79 6.03 -7.11
C ASP A 458 6.64 5.31 -7.81
N PHE A 459 5.51 6.00 -7.95
CA PHE A 459 4.31 5.52 -8.63
C PHE A 459 3.99 6.38 -9.87
N SER A 460 5.01 7.00 -10.46
CA SER A 460 4.86 7.83 -11.66
C SER A 460 4.54 7.01 -12.93
N GLY A 461 5.07 5.78 -13.00
CA GLY A 461 4.87 4.83 -14.10
C GLY A 461 3.79 3.78 -13.85
N LYS A 462 3.65 2.84 -14.79
CA LYS A 462 2.74 1.68 -14.68
C LYS A 462 3.18 0.67 -13.59
N ILE A 463 4.46 0.70 -13.22
CA ILE A 463 5.07 -0.15 -12.21
C ILE A 463 5.45 0.76 -11.05
N THR A 464 4.98 0.44 -9.85
CA THR A 464 5.38 1.15 -8.64
C THR A 464 6.70 0.60 -8.13
N ASN A 465 7.72 1.44 -7.98
CA ASN A 465 8.99 1.07 -7.38
C ASN A 465 9.00 1.49 -5.90
N VAL A 466 9.40 0.60 -5.01
CA VAL A 466 9.55 0.88 -3.57
C VAL A 466 10.97 0.53 -3.14
N VAL A 467 11.68 1.46 -2.51
CA VAL A 467 13.03 1.25 -1.99
C VAL A 467 12.99 1.29 -0.47
N ILE A 468 13.45 0.23 0.19
CA ILE A 468 13.54 0.12 1.65
C ILE A 468 15.02 0.12 2.04
N TYR A 469 15.53 1.29 2.44
CA TYR A 469 16.97 1.53 2.51
C TYR A 469 17.72 0.65 3.52
N ASN A 470 17.23 0.53 4.76
CA ASN A 470 17.95 -0.22 5.80
C ASN A 470 17.87 -1.74 5.61
N LEU A 471 17.07 -2.21 4.64
CA LEU A 471 17.03 -3.61 4.21
C LEU A 471 17.74 -3.83 2.87
N GLY A 472 18.15 -2.77 2.16
CA GLY A 472 18.72 -2.88 0.82
C GLY A 472 17.75 -3.47 -0.22
N VAL A 473 16.44 -3.37 0.02
CA VAL A 473 15.40 -4.01 -0.79
C VAL A 473 14.79 -3.02 -1.78
N ASN A 474 14.66 -3.45 -3.05
CA ASN A 474 13.92 -2.74 -4.08
C ASN A 474 12.75 -3.62 -4.58
N LEU A 475 11.51 -3.16 -4.38
CA LEU A 475 10.30 -3.83 -4.82
C LEU A 475 9.77 -3.17 -6.08
N LYS A 476 9.37 -3.97 -7.05
CA LYS A 476 8.58 -3.56 -8.22
C LYS A 476 7.20 -4.19 -8.12
N LEU A 477 6.19 -3.35 -7.94
CA LEU A 477 4.80 -3.76 -7.80
C LEU A 477 4.08 -3.53 -9.13
N SER A 478 3.57 -4.61 -9.72
CA SER A 478 2.69 -4.59 -10.90
C SER A 478 1.41 -5.36 -10.60
N PRO A 479 0.27 -5.05 -11.25
CA PRO A 479 -0.96 -5.82 -11.05
C PRO A 479 -0.74 -7.32 -11.31
N GLY A 480 -0.89 -8.15 -10.27
CA GLY A 480 -0.75 -9.61 -10.36
C GLY A 480 0.69 -10.14 -10.47
N SER A 481 1.72 -9.30 -10.31
CA SER A 481 3.12 -9.72 -10.30
C SER A 481 3.98 -8.77 -9.47
N TYR A 482 4.69 -9.31 -8.49
CA TYR A 482 5.57 -8.56 -7.59
C TYR A 482 6.99 -9.12 -7.70
N LEU A 483 7.96 -8.23 -7.88
CA LEU A 483 9.38 -8.56 -7.93
C LEU A 483 10.11 -7.84 -6.79
N LEU A 484 10.96 -8.55 -6.07
CA LEU A 484 11.78 -8.01 -4.98
C LEU A 484 13.24 -8.28 -5.32
N TYR A 485 14.06 -7.25 -5.26
CA TYR A 485 15.50 -7.33 -5.48
C TYR A 485 16.23 -6.95 -4.20
N LEU A 486 17.17 -7.79 -3.79
CA LEU A 486 18.11 -7.53 -2.71
C LEU A 486 19.52 -7.52 -3.31
N GLN A 487 20.24 -6.42 -3.11
CA GLN A 487 21.58 -6.25 -3.67
C GLN A 487 22.60 -7.21 -3.04
N ASP A 488 22.47 -7.49 -1.74
CA ASP A 488 23.35 -8.40 -1.04
C ASP A 488 22.64 -9.11 0.12
N LEU A 489 22.62 -10.44 0.06
CA LEU A 489 22.02 -11.33 1.06
C LEU A 489 22.72 -11.24 2.42
N ASN A 490 24.01 -10.91 2.44
CA ASN A 490 24.76 -10.75 3.69
C ASN A 490 24.19 -9.61 4.57
N SER A 491 23.56 -8.60 3.96
CA SER A 491 22.90 -7.52 4.71
C SER A 491 21.76 -8.01 5.63
N LEU A 492 21.22 -9.20 5.36
CA LEU A 492 20.15 -9.83 6.15
C LEU A 492 20.68 -10.88 7.14
N ALA A 493 21.97 -11.23 7.09
CA ALA A 493 22.52 -12.33 7.87
C ALA A 493 22.43 -12.10 9.38
N LEU A 494 22.62 -10.87 9.87
CA LEU A 494 22.52 -10.56 11.31
C LEU A 494 21.14 -10.88 11.92
N ASP A 495 20.10 -10.84 11.11
CA ASP A 495 18.71 -11.05 11.52
C ASP A 495 18.14 -12.40 11.01
N SER A 496 19.03 -13.35 10.65
CA SER A 496 18.68 -14.67 10.13
C SER A 496 19.65 -15.75 10.62
N GLU A 497 19.19 -16.59 11.55
CA GLU A 497 19.96 -17.74 12.06
C GLU A 497 20.39 -18.67 10.92
N PHE A 498 19.49 -18.95 9.98
CA PHE A 498 19.78 -19.76 8.80
C PHE A 498 20.94 -19.22 7.95
N LEU A 499 20.97 -17.91 7.70
CA LEU A 499 22.06 -17.29 6.93
C LEU A 499 23.38 -17.25 7.73
N GLN A 500 23.31 -17.18 9.06
CA GLN A 500 24.48 -17.25 9.94
C GLN A 500 25.10 -18.63 9.95
N ASP A 501 24.28 -19.69 10.03
CA ASP A 501 24.74 -21.08 10.02
C ASP A 501 25.47 -21.44 8.72
N LEU A 502 25.04 -20.87 7.60
CA LEU A 502 25.71 -21.02 6.30
C LEU A 502 26.91 -20.08 6.13
N ASN A 503 27.10 -19.13 7.05
CA ASN A 503 28.13 -18.09 6.99
C ASN A 503 28.18 -17.41 5.61
N VAL A 504 27.01 -16.90 5.18
CA VAL A 504 26.84 -16.28 3.85
C VAL A 504 27.67 -15.01 3.74
N GLU A 505 28.54 -14.94 2.73
CA GLU A 505 29.45 -13.82 2.50
C GLU A 505 28.85 -12.78 1.53
N ARG A 506 28.15 -13.25 0.49
CA ARG A 506 27.47 -12.40 -0.50
C ARG A 506 26.39 -13.15 -1.28
N GLY A 507 25.46 -12.42 -1.88
CA GLY A 507 24.57 -12.96 -2.92
C GLY A 507 23.47 -11.98 -3.34
N LYS A 508 23.19 -11.86 -4.64
CA LYS A 508 22.09 -11.02 -5.16
C LYS A 508 20.82 -11.83 -5.23
N VAL A 509 19.73 -11.35 -4.63
CA VAL A 509 18.46 -12.09 -4.60
C VAL A 509 17.43 -11.39 -5.48
N GLU A 510 16.76 -12.18 -6.33
CA GLU A 510 15.54 -11.79 -7.03
C GLU A 510 14.41 -12.73 -6.58
N ILE A 511 13.34 -12.17 -6.02
CA ILE A 511 12.15 -12.91 -5.59
C ILE A 511 10.96 -12.48 -6.45
N ALA A 512 10.33 -13.44 -7.12
CA ALA A 512 9.09 -13.25 -7.85
C ALA A 512 7.92 -13.91 -7.11
N THR A 513 6.83 -13.16 -6.92
CA THR A 513 5.59 -13.68 -6.33
C THR A 513 4.36 -13.03 -6.96
N LYS A 514 3.21 -13.70 -6.88
CA LYS A 514 1.91 -13.16 -7.31
C LYS A 514 0.94 -12.92 -6.15
N ASN A 515 1.26 -13.45 -4.96
CA ASN A 515 0.30 -13.53 -3.86
C ASN A 515 0.96 -13.53 -2.47
N PHE A 516 2.28 -13.33 -2.38
CA PHE A 516 3.05 -13.41 -1.14
C PHE A 516 2.86 -14.74 -0.37
N LYS A 517 2.53 -15.83 -1.10
CA LYS A 517 2.47 -17.21 -0.59
C LYS A 517 3.36 -18.17 -1.38
N ASN A 518 3.40 -17.98 -2.70
CA ASN A 518 4.26 -18.74 -3.60
C ASN A 518 5.40 -17.84 -4.06
N PHE A 519 6.63 -18.30 -3.93
CA PHE A 519 7.83 -17.52 -4.24
C PHE A 519 8.73 -18.30 -5.17
N LYS A 520 9.26 -17.61 -6.18
CA LYS A 520 10.37 -18.08 -7.00
C LYS A 520 11.56 -17.17 -6.70
N ILE A 521 12.61 -17.73 -6.13
CA ILE A 521 13.77 -17.01 -5.66
C ILE A 521 14.96 -17.44 -6.51
N LYS A 522 15.70 -16.47 -7.02
CA LYS A 522 16.99 -16.67 -7.67
C LYS A 522 18.04 -15.97 -6.84
N VAL A 523 19.10 -16.68 -6.49
CA VAL A 523 20.27 -16.10 -5.84
C VAL A 523 21.44 -16.21 -6.79
N GLN A 524 21.99 -15.08 -7.21
CA GLN A 524 23.14 -14.98 -8.10
C GLN A 524 24.40 -14.62 -7.31
N ASP A 525 25.55 -15.06 -7.78
CA ASP A 525 26.84 -14.80 -7.12
C ASP A 525 26.84 -15.26 -5.65
N PHE A 526 26.07 -16.31 -5.30
CA PHE A 526 25.94 -16.78 -3.92
C PHE A 526 27.26 -17.35 -3.44
N VAL A 527 27.77 -16.84 -2.31
CA VAL A 527 28.98 -17.33 -1.66
C VAL A 527 28.69 -17.61 -0.19
N ALA A 528 28.99 -18.83 0.22
CA ALA A 528 28.82 -19.31 1.58
C ALA A 528 29.90 -20.34 1.94
N GLN A 529 30.14 -20.56 3.22
CA GLN A 529 31.03 -21.63 3.66
C GLN A 529 30.25 -22.94 3.69
N THR A 530 30.68 -23.92 2.90
CA THR A 530 30.06 -25.24 2.87
C THR A 530 31.02 -26.32 3.35
N PRO A 531 30.52 -27.44 3.89
CA PRO A 531 31.34 -28.59 4.26
C PRO A 531 31.77 -29.44 3.04
N PHE A 532 31.71 -28.90 1.82
CA PHE A 532 31.95 -29.65 0.58
C PHE A 532 33.24 -29.25 -0.12
N LEU A 533 33.91 -30.24 -0.71
CA LEU A 533 34.99 -30.06 -1.69
C LEU A 533 34.53 -30.50 -3.08
N THR A 534 34.99 -29.80 -4.11
CA THR A 534 34.93 -30.28 -5.48
C THR A 534 35.94 -31.40 -5.70
N LYS A 535 35.78 -32.18 -6.78
CA LYS A 535 36.66 -33.32 -7.09
C LYS A 535 38.12 -32.96 -7.36
N ASP A 536 38.42 -31.69 -7.66
CA ASP A 536 39.79 -31.17 -7.75
C ASP A 536 40.36 -30.71 -6.39
N GLY A 537 39.65 -30.96 -5.28
CA GLY A 537 40.09 -30.69 -3.91
C GLY A 537 39.88 -29.25 -3.45
N LYS A 538 39.20 -28.39 -4.24
CA LYS A 538 38.89 -27.01 -3.85
C LYS A 538 37.63 -26.96 -3.00
N SER A 539 37.51 -25.97 -2.12
CA SER A 539 36.31 -25.76 -1.32
C SER A 539 35.16 -25.26 -2.21
N TYR A 540 34.01 -25.94 -2.13
CA TYR A 540 32.80 -25.54 -2.85
C TYR A 540 32.13 -24.39 -2.11
N LYS A 541 32.40 -23.16 -2.54
CA LYS A 541 31.92 -21.95 -1.84
C LYS A 541 30.98 -21.09 -2.65
N GLN A 542 30.95 -21.26 -3.97
CA GLN A 542 30.24 -20.35 -4.87
C GLN A 542 29.38 -21.13 -5.86
N ASP A 543 28.12 -20.70 -5.98
CA ASP A 543 27.19 -21.14 -7.02
C ASP A 543 26.07 -20.11 -7.22
N ASP A 544 25.17 -20.35 -8.17
CA ASP A 544 23.87 -19.68 -8.20
C ASP A 544 22.80 -20.65 -7.67
N LEU A 545 21.78 -20.14 -6.99
CA LEU A 545 20.68 -20.94 -6.43
C LEU A 545 19.35 -20.58 -7.09
N ASN A 546 18.54 -21.59 -7.39
CA ASN A 546 17.14 -21.42 -7.72
C ASN A 546 16.31 -22.10 -6.64
N ILE A 547 15.35 -21.38 -6.07
CA ILE A 547 14.52 -21.85 -4.97
C ILE A 547 13.05 -21.56 -5.31
N GLU A 548 12.17 -22.52 -5.05
CA GLU A 548 10.72 -22.38 -5.14
C GLU A 548 10.10 -22.70 -3.78
N ILE A 549 9.29 -21.77 -3.27
CA ILE A 549 8.49 -21.95 -2.07
C ILE A 549 7.03 -22.06 -2.52
N LYS A 550 6.40 -23.20 -2.22
CA LYS A 550 4.99 -23.47 -2.57
C LYS A 550 4.34 -24.33 -1.50
N ASN A 551 3.23 -23.84 -0.93
CA ASN A 551 2.50 -24.52 0.15
C ASN A 551 3.42 -24.90 1.34
N SER A 552 4.30 -23.98 1.75
CA SER A 552 5.30 -24.18 2.82
C SER A 552 6.34 -25.27 2.53
N ILE A 553 6.43 -25.78 1.30
CA ILE A 553 7.50 -26.67 0.83
C ILE A 553 8.54 -25.81 0.14
N ILE A 554 9.81 -25.93 0.55
CA ILE A 554 10.93 -25.24 -0.07
C ILE A 554 11.71 -26.25 -0.91
N ARG A 555 11.80 -26.02 -2.22
CA ARG A 555 12.64 -26.82 -3.13
C ARG A 555 13.71 -25.92 -3.71
N GLY A 556 14.93 -26.41 -3.85
CA GLY A 556 15.95 -25.65 -4.53
C GLY A 556 17.04 -26.51 -5.15
N PHE A 557 17.82 -25.88 -6.01
CA PHE A 557 18.94 -26.49 -6.69
C PHE A 557 20.02 -25.46 -6.99
N THR A 558 21.27 -25.92 -7.01
CA THR A 558 22.39 -25.13 -7.51
C THR A 558 22.42 -25.15 -9.03
N LYS A 559 22.87 -24.08 -9.66
CA LYS A 559 22.97 -23.98 -11.13
C LYS A 559 23.94 -24.99 -11.71
N SER A 560 24.95 -25.39 -10.94
CA SER A 560 25.85 -26.50 -11.29
C SER A 560 25.21 -27.90 -11.24
N ASP A 561 23.99 -28.05 -10.70
CA ASP A 561 23.32 -29.33 -10.42
C ASP A 561 24.12 -30.25 -9.46
N LEU A 562 25.02 -29.66 -8.66
CA LEU A 562 25.80 -30.39 -7.66
C LEU A 562 25.01 -30.62 -6.36
N ILE A 563 24.07 -29.75 -6.02
CA ILE A 563 23.21 -29.87 -4.82
C ILE A 563 21.76 -29.58 -5.21
N ASN A 564 20.88 -30.52 -4.88
CA ASN A 564 19.43 -30.35 -4.90
C ASN A 564 18.91 -30.53 -3.48
N PHE A 565 17.92 -29.73 -3.08
CA PHE A 565 17.37 -29.81 -1.73
C PHE A 565 15.85 -29.63 -1.70
N ASN A 566 15.24 -30.26 -0.70
CA ASN A 566 13.81 -30.17 -0.43
C ASN A 566 13.56 -30.17 1.09
N ILE A 567 12.94 -29.10 1.59
CA ILE A 567 12.65 -28.89 3.01
C ILE A 567 11.14 -29.00 3.23
N LEU A 568 10.76 -29.87 4.16
CA LEU A 568 9.38 -30.20 4.53
C LEU A 568 9.24 -30.13 6.05
N GLY A 569 8.72 -29.01 6.56
CA GLY A 569 8.77 -28.72 8.00
C GLY A 569 10.23 -28.64 8.46
N ASP A 570 10.61 -29.46 9.43
CA ASP A 570 11.99 -29.50 9.97
C ASP A 570 12.88 -30.54 9.26
N GLU A 571 12.36 -31.33 8.32
CA GLU A 571 13.13 -32.34 7.60
C GLU A 571 13.78 -31.75 6.33
N VAL A 572 15.11 -31.84 6.24
CA VAL A 572 15.90 -31.43 5.07
C VAL A 572 16.32 -32.64 4.26
N ASN A 573 15.91 -32.71 3.00
CA ASN A 573 16.40 -33.70 2.04
C ASN A 573 17.46 -33.04 1.15
N LEU A 574 18.65 -33.63 1.07
CA LEU A 574 19.79 -33.16 0.29
C LEU A 574 20.22 -34.26 -0.69
N ASP A 575 20.22 -33.95 -1.98
CA ASP A 575 20.84 -34.77 -3.02
C ASP A 575 22.12 -34.08 -3.50
N ILE A 576 23.24 -34.79 -3.42
CA ILE A 576 24.59 -34.27 -3.68
C ILE A 576 25.21 -35.08 -4.83
N LYS A 577 25.85 -34.41 -5.78
CA LYS A 577 26.58 -35.05 -6.88
C LYS A 577 27.98 -34.48 -6.99
N ASN A 578 28.97 -35.34 -7.17
CA ASN A 578 30.36 -34.93 -7.49
C ASN A 578 30.98 -33.95 -6.48
N LEU A 579 30.55 -33.99 -5.21
CA LEU A 579 31.13 -33.20 -4.11
C LEU A 579 31.54 -34.15 -2.99
N ASP A 580 32.69 -33.91 -2.38
CA ASP A 580 33.19 -34.68 -1.23
C ASP A 580 32.83 -33.97 0.07
N LEU A 581 32.30 -34.70 1.05
CA LEU A 581 31.87 -34.17 2.35
C LEU A 581 33.03 -34.18 3.33
N ILE A 582 33.31 -33.04 3.96
CA ILE A 582 34.24 -32.91 5.07
C ILE A 582 33.47 -33.10 6.39
N LEU A 583 33.94 -34.01 7.23
CA LEU A 583 33.46 -34.21 8.59
C LEU A 583 34.55 -33.88 9.62
N VAL A 584 34.13 -33.14 10.65
CA VAL A 584 34.90 -32.78 11.84
C VAL A 584 34.07 -33.22 13.05
N SER A 585 34.67 -33.97 13.95
CA SER A 585 34.04 -34.53 15.15
C SER A 585 33.96 -33.44 16.20
N ASP A 586 32.83 -32.75 16.26
CA ASP A 586 32.57 -31.82 17.35
C ASP A 586 31.92 -32.58 18.52
N LYS A 587 32.63 -32.67 19.65
CA LYS A 587 32.13 -33.34 20.86
C LYS A 587 31.06 -32.53 21.60
N ASN A 588 30.83 -31.29 21.19
CA ASN A 588 29.95 -30.34 21.87
C ASN A 588 28.60 -30.12 21.16
N GLN A 589 28.31 -30.79 20.03
CA GLN A 589 27.00 -30.70 19.39
C GLN A 589 25.93 -31.45 20.20
N THR A 590 24.96 -30.72 20.72
CA THR A 590 23.91 -31.21 21.62
C THR A 590 22.64 -31.70 20.91
N SER A 591 22.48 -31.43 19.61
CA SER A 591 21.33 -31.90 18.82
C SER A 591 21.74 -32.25 17.39
N THR A 592 21.35 -33.43 16.91
CA THR A 592 21.54 -33.79 15.49
C THR A 592 20.35 -33.31 14.66
N PRO A 593 20.59 -32.61 13.53
CA PRO A 593 19.51 -32.08 12.70
C PRO A 593 18.78 -33.21 11.96
N ASN A 594 17.49 -32.98 11.63
CA ASN A 594 16.69 -33.93 10.86
C ASN A 594 17.01 -33.81 9.36
N ILE A 595 18.02 -34.57 8.90
CA ILE A 595 18.56 -34.46 7.55
C ILE A 595 18.62 -35.84 6.89
N LYS A 596 18.13 -35.94 5.66
CA LYS A 596 18.37 -37.05 4.75
C LYS A 596 19.31 -36.62 3.64
N VAL A 597 20.42 -37.32 3.47
CA VAL A 597 21.42 -37.06 2.45
C VAL A 597 21.49 -38.23 1.50
N ASN A 598 21.40 -38.01 0.19
CA ASN A 598 21.79 -38.96 -0.84
C ASN A 598 22.92 -38.36 -1.64
N ALA A 599 24.05 -39.05 -1.75
CA ALA A 599 25.21 -38.55 -2.46
C ALA A 599 25.67 -39.57 -3.51
N ILE A 600 26.01 -39.07 -4.70
CA ILE A 600 26.54 -39.86 -5.82
C ILE A 600 27.89 -39.31 -6.22
N ASN A 601 28.85 -40.21 -6.43
CA ASN A 601 30.26 -39.90 -6.65
C ASN A 601 30.74 -38.90 -5.59
N SER A 602 30.72 -39.31 -4.32
CA SER A 602 30.95 -38.43 -3.18
C SER A 602 31.70 -39.20 -2.10
N ASN A 603 32.90 -38.74 -1.77
CA ASN A 603 33.73 -39.30 -0.72
C ASN A 603 33.42 -38.61 0.61
N ILE A 604 33.72 -39.29 1.73
CA ILE A 604 33.66 -38.70 3.07
C ILE A 604 35.07 -38.55 3.62
N ILE A 605 35.44 -37.33 3.98
CA ILE A 605 36.77 -36.97 4.50
C ILE A 605 36.64 -36.68 5.99
N PHE A 606 37.17 -37.57 6.82
CA PHE A 606 37.26 -37.41 8.26
C PHE A 606 38.52 -36.63 8.61
N LYS A 607 38.37 -35.32 8.82
CA LYS A 607 39.49 -34.39 8.97
C LYS A 607 40.31 -34.66 10.24
N ASP A 608 39.66 -35.02 11.35
CA ASP A 608 40.34 -35.19 12.64
C ASP A 608 41.29 -36.39 12.70
N ILE A 609 40.97 -37.42 11.92
CA ILE A 609 41.76 -38.66 11.84
C ILE A 609 42.54 -38.76 10.53
N ASN A 610 42.48 -37.72 9.68
CA ASN A 610 43.11 -37.65 8.37
C ASN A 610 42.83 -38.89 7.51
N LYS A 611 41.56 -39.33 7.47
CA LYS A 611 41.11 -40.50 6.69
C LYS A 611 40.04 -40.13 5.70
N THR A 612 40.03 -40.80 4.55
CA THR A 612 38.99 -40.67 3.54
C THR A 612 38.32 -42.01 3.32
N LEU A 613 36.99 -42.01 3.33
CA LEU A 613 36.16 -43.13 2.91
C LEU A 613 35.71 -42.87 1.47
N TYR A 614 36.29 -43.65 0.55
CA TYR A 614 36.01 -43.55 -0.88
C TYR A 614 34.73 -44.33 -1.23
N LEU A 615 33.77 -43.64 -1.86
CA LEU A 615 32.42 -44.15 -2.09
C LEU A 615 31.90 -43.75 -3.47
N ASP A 616 31.23 -44.69 -4.14
CA ASP A 616 30.46 -44.43 -5.35
C ASP A 616 29.16 -43.71 -5.04
N SER A 617 28.54 -44.07 -3.92
CA SER A 617 27.34 -43.41 -3.42
C SER A 617 27.13 -43.70 -1.95
N TYR A 618 26.41 -42.82 -1.27
CA TYR A 618 25.91 -43.09 0.07
C TYR A 618 24.56 -42.42 0.32
N SER A 619 23.82 -42.99 1.28
CA SER A 619 22.63 -42.37 1.85
C SER A 619 22.79 -42.30 3.37
N ALA A 620 22.51 -41.15 3.97
CA ALA A 620 22.55 -40.94 5.40
C ALA A 620 21.23 -40.32 5.90
N ASN A 621 20.61 -40.92 6.91
CA ASN A 621 19.49 -40.33 7.62
C ASN A 621 19.97 -39.97 9.03
N LEU A 622 19.96 -38.68 9.33
CA LEU A 622 20.33 -38.08 10.60
C LEU A 622 19.04 -37.61 11.28
N TYR A 623 18.78 -38.10 12.47
CA TYR A 623 17.67 -37.71 13.34
C TYR A 623 18.22 -37.52 14.75
N GLU A 624 17.56 -36.71 15.57
CA GLU A 624 17.99 -36.29 16.92
C GLU A 624 18.73 -37.37 17.73
N ASN A 625 18.19 -38.59 17.75
CA ASN A 625 18.74 -39.74 18.47
C ASN A 625 19.02 -40.96 17.57
N SER A 626 19.08 -40.80 16.26
CA SER A 626 19.44 -41.92 15.39
C SER A 626 20.12 -41.50 14.11
N THR A 627 21.23 -42.16 13.79
CA THR A 627 21.89 -42.05 12.50
C THR A 627 21.82 -43.40 11.79
N LYS A 628 21.41 -43.41 10.52
CA LYS A 628 21.53 -44.57 9.63
C LYS A 628 22.32 -44.15 8.41
N PHE A 629 23.41 -44.84 8.14
CA PHE A 629 24.26 -44.61 6.98
C PHE A 629 24.35 -45.88 6.14
N LYS A 630 24.25 -45.73 4.82
CA LYS A 630 24.47 -46.78 3.83
C LYS A 630 25.45 -46.27 2.79
N GLY A 631 26.57 -46.95 2.58
CA GLY A 631 27.58 -46.58 1.59
C GLY A 631 27.82 -47.72 0.60
N LYS A 632 28.18 -47.36 -0.63
CA LYS A 632 28.70 -48.27 -1.65
C LYS A 632 30.10 -47.85 -2.06
N THR A 633 31.06 -48.78 -2.06
CA THR A 633 32.42 -48.56 -2.54
C THR A 633 32.54 -48.89 -4.04
N LEU A 634 33.63 -48.43 -4.68
CA LEU A 634 33.97 -48.64 -6.10
C LEU A 634 33.91 -50.09 -6.60
N ASN A 635 34.04 -51.08 -5.71
CA ASN A 635 34.06 -52.51 -6.04
C ASN A 635 32.79 -53.24 -5.56
N ASN A 636 31.64 -52.56 -5.50
CA ASN A 636 30.37 -53.09 -4.98
C ASN A 636 30.43 -53.53 -3.51
N GLY A 637 31.34 -52.96 -2.73
CA GLY A 637 31.35 -53.14 -1.28
C GLY A 637 30.19 -52.36 -0.66
N GLU A 638 29.54 -52.95 0.35
CA GLU A 638 28.41 -52.32 1.04
C GLU A 638 28.77 -52.06 2.49
N ILE A 639 28.44 -50.85 2.96
CA ILE A 639 28.64 -50.41 4.34
C ILE A 639 27.30 -49.98 4.91
N LEU A 640 26.93 -50.49 6.07
CA LEU A 640 25.77 -50.12 6.85
C LEU A 640 26.23 -49.73 8.26
N LEU A 641 25.85 -48.53 8.69
CA LEU A 641 26.12 -48.04 10.04
C LEU A 641 24.81 -47.55 10.63
N THR A 642 24.51 -47.98 11.85
CA THR A 642 23.37 -47.50 12.64
C THR A 642 23.88 -47.08 14.02
N ILE A 643 23.54 -45.87 14.41
CA ILE A 643 23.84 -45.30 15.73
C ILE A 643 22.51 -44.90 16.35
N LYS A 644 22.27 -45.33 17.58
CA LYS A 644 21.14 -44.94 18.46
C LYS A 644 21.66 -44.85 19.91
N PRO A 645 20.92 -44.26 20.86
CA PRO A 645 21.22 -44.36 22.27
C PRO A 645 21.55 -45.80 22.67
N ASN A 646 22.77 -45.99 23.20
CA ASN A 646 23.31 -47.29 23.64
C ASN A 646 23.41 -48.38 22.55
N LEU A 647 23.39 -48.01 21.27
CA LEU A 647 23.56 -48.95 20.17
C LEU A 647 24.41 -48.34 19.04
N LEU A 648 25.57 -48.94 18.83
CA LEU A 648 26.37 -48.84 17.62
C LEU A 648 26.28 -50.19 16.90
N SER A 649 25.87 -50.19 15.63
CA SER A 649 25.89 -51.36 14.76
C SER A 649 26.56 -51.00 13.45
N PHE A 650 27.63 -51.72 13.11
CA PHE A 650 28.37 -51.56 11.86
C PHE A 650 28.43 -52.90 11.14
N PHE A 651 28.04 -52.91 9.88
CA PHE A 651 28.13 -54.05 9.00
C PHE A 651 28.75 -53.60 7.69
N ALA A 652 29.80 -54.28 7.26
CA ALA A 652 30.39 -54.09 5.95
C ALA A 652 30.60 -55.44 5.27
N GLN A 653 30.32 -55.54 3.98
CA GLN A 653 30.49 -56.78 3.22
C GLN A 653 31.05 -56.48 1.83
N LYS A 654 31.73 -57.48 1.25
CA LYS A 654 32.40 -57.36 -0.05
C LYS A 654 33.39 -56.19 -0.11
N ILE A 655 34.00 -55.83 1.02
CA ILE A 655 35.00 -54.77 1.07
C ILE A 655 36.31 -55.35 0.52
N SER A 656 36.93 -54.70 -0.46
CA SER A 656 38.19 -55.20 -1.02
C SER A 656 39.39 -54.81 -0.16
N GLY A 657 40.49 -55.56 -0.29
CA GLY A 657 41.76 -55.21 0.37
C GLY A 657 42.24 -53.79 0.02
N GLU A 658 41.99 -53.36 -1.22
CA GLU A 658 42.29 -51.99 -1.68
C GLU A 658 41.48 -50.95 -0.91
N ASN A 659 40.17 -51.16 -0.68
CA ASN A 659 39.35 -50.22 0.10
C ASN A 659 39.86 -50.08 1.54
N ILE A 660 40.28 -51.18 2.16
CA ILE A 660 40.86 -51.16 3.52
C ILE A 660 42.19 -50.40 3.51
N ASN A 661 43.04 -50.66 2.51
CA ASN A 661 44.34 -50.01 2.39
C ASN A 661 44.21 -48.50 2.21
N GLU A 662 43.28 -48.06 1.36
CA GLU A 662 42.97 -46.66 1.11
C GLU A 662 42.50 -45.97 2.39
N PHE A 663 41.51 -46.54 3.08
CA PHE A 663 41.00 -45.97 4.33
C PHE A 663 42.07 -45.92 5.43
N LEU A 664 42.88 -46.98 5.57
CA LEU A 664 43.95 -47.04 6.57
C LEU A 664 45.22 -46.29 6.16
N ASN A 665 45.29 -45.79 4.92
CA ASN A 665 46.48 -45.18 4.32
C ASN A 665 47.74 -46.06 4.50
N ARG A 666 47.59 -47.38 4.32
CA ARG A 666 48.64 -48.39 4.48
C ARG A 666 48.37 -49.58 3.57
N LYS A 667 49.41 -50.14 2.97
CA LYS A 667 49.30 -51.31 2.08
C LYS A 667 49.35 -52.63 2.87
N ILE A 668 48.29 -52.91 3.61
CA ILE A 668 48.20 -54.04 4.55
C ILE A 668 47.81 -55.34 3.82
N PHE A 669 46.96 -55.24 2.80
CA PHE A 669 46.44 -56.39 2.07
C PHE A 669 46.70 -56.28 0.56
N GLU A 670 46.99 -57.40 -0.10
CA GLU A 670 46.93 -57.51 -1.56
C GLU A 670 45.74 -58.42 -1.92
N LYS A 671 44.78 -57.91 -2.69
CA LYS A 671 43.49 -58.59 -2.95
C LYS A 671 42.73 -58.93 -1.65
N GLY A 672 41.72 -59.78 -1.77
CA GLY A 672 40.92 -60.26 -0.65
C GLY A 672 39.57 -59.59 -0.54
N GLU A 673 38.60 -60.34 -0.05
CA GLU A 673 37.25 -59.90 0.27
C GLU A 673 37.03 -59.94 1.78
N PHE A 674 36.51 -58.85 2.34
CA PHE A 674 36.34 -58.67 3.77
C PHE A 674 34.87 -58.45 4.13
N MET A 675 34.44 -59.09 5.21
CA MET A 675 33.19 -58.80 5.89
C MET A 675 33.50 -58.39 7.32
N VAL A 676 32.89 -57.30 7.79
CA VAL A 676 33.05 -56.78 9.14
C VAL A 676 31.67 -56.67 9.78
N LYS A 677 31.53 -57.22 10.99
CA LYS A 677 30.36 -57.05 11.84
C LYS A 677 30.83 -56.47 13.16
N ALA A 678 30.25 -55.38 13.62
CA ALA A 678 30.54 -54.84 14.93
C ALA A 678 29.27 -54.31 15.60
N ILE A 679 29.13 -54.57 16.88
CA ILE A 679 28.02 -54.11 17.71
C ILE A 679 28.53 -53.66 19.08
N GLY A 680 27.99 -52.58 19.61
CA GLY A 680 28.42 -52.00 20.87
C GLY A 680 27.48 -50.92 21.38
N SER A 681 27.87 -50.23 22.45
CA SER A 681 27.12 -49.08 22.98
C SER A 681 27.62 -47.75 22.41
N SER A 682 28.86 -47.68 21.94
CA SER A 682 29.46 -46.46 21.36
C SER A 682 30.68 -46.78 20.49
N PHE A 683 31.26 -45.77 19.83
CA PHE A 683 32.54 -45.94 19.13
C PHE A 683 33.72 -46.28 20.04
N ASP A 684 33.58 -46.10 21.36
CA ASP A 684 34.62 -46.44 22.34
C ASP A 684 34.38 -47.79 23.01
N ASP A 685 33.18 -48.37 22.94
CA ASP A 685 32.87 -49.69 23.49
C ASP A 685 32.06 -50.52 22.49
N PHE A 686 32.75 -51.42 21.78
CA PHE A 686 32.12 -52.34 20.83
C PHE A 686 32.92 -53.63 20.66
N ARG A 687 32.23 -54.68 20.21
CA ARG A 687 32.82 -55.97 19.83
C ARG A 687 32.51 -56.28 18.39
N GLY A 688 33.36 -57.07 17.75
CA GLY A 688 33.15 -57.39 16.36
C GLY A 688 33.88 -58.64 15.86
N GLU A 689 33.54 -58.96 14.63
CA GLU A 689 34.09 -60.05 13.83
C GLU A 689 34.54 -59.49 12.48
N ILE A 690 35.73 -59.89 12.05
CA ILE A 690 36.22 -59.69 10.69
C ILE A 690 36.38 -61.07 10.04
N LEU A 691 35.78 -61.25 8.87
CA LEU A 691 35.99 -62.41 8.00
C LEU A 691 36.79 -61.97 6.78
N ILE A 692 37.78 -62.76 6.41
CA ILE A 692 38.72 -62.51 5.31
C ILE A 692 38.64 -63.69 4.35
N LYS A 693 38.55 -63.45 3.04
CA LYS A 693 38.60 -64.50 2.02
C LYS A 693 39.58 -64.15 0.91
N LYS A 694 40.38 -65.13 0.48
CA LYS A 694 41.20 -65.10 -0.75
C LYS A 694 42.06 -63.83 -0.89
N GLY A 695 42.83 -63.47 0.14
CA GLY A 695 43.71 -62.30 0.15
C GLY A 695 45.14 -62.66 0.55
N TYR A 696 46.02 -61.66 0.51
CA TYR A 696 47.39 -61.77 1.05
C TYR A 696 47.59 -60.68 2.09
N LEU A 697 48.13 -61.03 3.26
CA LEU A 697 48.58 -60.08 4.26
C LEU A 697 50.01 -59.63 3.90
N SER A 698 50.12 -58.41 3.39
CA SER A 698 51.29 -57.88 2.70
C SER A 698 51.95 -56.70 3.42
N ASP A 699 51.54 -56.37 4.66
CA ASP A 699 52.09 -55.23 5.40
C ASP A 699 53.61 -55.33 5.48
N LEU A 700 54.30 -54.46 4.74
CA LEU A 700 55.74 -54.49 4.53
C LEU A 700 56.52 -54.53 5.85
N VAL A 701 56.09 -53.85 6.92
CA VAL A 701 56.88 -53.79 8.16
C VAL A 701 56.65 -55.02 9.03
N LEU A 702 55.39 -55.39 9.29
CA LEU A 702 55.05 -56.55 10.10
C LEU A 702 55.48 -57.85 9.40
N TYR A 703 55.21 -57.96 8.10
CA TYR A 703 55.53 -59.14 7.30
C TYR A 703 57.04 -59.28 7.05
N GLN A 704 57.78 -58.22 6.67
CA GLN A 704 59.23 -58.36 6.43
C GLN A 704 60.00 -58.67 7.71
N LYS A 705 59.57 -58.13 8.86
CA LYS A 705 60.20 -58.46 10.14
C LYS A 705 59.87 -59.85 10.61
N LEU A 706 58.63 -60.32 10.40
CA LEU A 706 58.27 -61.72 10.61
C LEU A 706 59.10 -62.64 9.71
N LEU A 707 59.23 -62.31 8.42
CA LEU A 707 60.03 -63.07 7.46
C LEU A 707 61.53 -63.07 7.83
N SER A 708 62.07 -61.93 8.26
CA SER A 708 63.46 -61.81 8.73
C SER A 708 63.69 -62.62 10.00
N PHE A 709 62.73 -62.61 10.93
CA PHE A 709 62.75 -63.44 12.13
C PHE A 709 62.71 -64.93 11.79
N ILE A 710 61.81 -65.37 10.90
CA ILE A 710 61.76 -66.75 10.40
C ILE A 710 63.11 -67.13 9.76
N ASN A 711 63.70 -66.26 8.93
CA ASN A 711 65.02 -66.48 8.32
C ASN A 711 66.17 -66.53 9.35
N SER A 712 66.02 -65.92 10.53
CA SER A 712 67.04 -65.90 11.58
C SER A 712 67.07 -67.17 12.44
N ILE A 713 66.05 -68.02 12.34
CA ILE A 713 65.91 -69.25 13.13
C ILE A 713 66.20 -70.44 12.20
N PRO A 714 67.36 -71.12 12.34
CA PRO A 714 67.77 -72.25 11.49
C PRO A 714 66.75 -73.38 11.42
N SER A 715 66.03 -73.63 12.52
CA SER A 715 64.98 -74.65 12.56
C SER A 715 63.75 -74.29 11.72
N LEU A 716 63.54 -73.02 11.37
CA LEU A 716 62.42 -72.55 10.55
C LEU A 716 62.77 -72.37 9.07
N LEU A 717 64.06 -72.32 8.73
CA LEU A 717 64.58 -72.09 7.37
C LEU A 717 64.21 -73.18 6.36
N ASN A 718 64.13 -74.45 6.80
CA ASN A 718 63.79 -75.59 5.94
C ASN A 718 62.32 -75.63 5.50
N PHE A 719 61.48 -74.73 6.00
CA PHE A 719 60.02 -74.72 5.77
C PHE A 719 59.54 -73.55 4.88
N LYS A 720 60.42 -73.00 4.04
CA LYS A 720 60.05 -72.03 2.98
C LYS A 720 59.03 -72.66 2.02
N THR A 721 57.76 -72.42 2.32
CA THR A 721 56.58 -72.90 1.59
C THR A 721 55.96 -71.74 0.78
N PRO A 722 55.03 -72.02 -0.15
CA PRO A 722 54.48 -71.03 -1.09
C PRO A 722 53.86 -69.77 -0.46
N ASP A 723 53.48 -69.81 0.82
CA ASP A 723 52.79 -68.72 1.51
C ASP A 723 53.68 -67.57 1.96
N PHE A 724 54.99 -67.79 2.11
CA PHE A 724 55.91 -66.73 2.52
C PHE A 724 56.69 -66.22 1.31
N ASN A 725 55.96 -65.63 0.37
CA ASN A 725 56.49 -65.11 -0.89
C ASN A 725 56.47 -63.57 -0.94
N ASN A 726 56.91 -62.99 -2.07
CA ASN A 726 57.03 -61.54 -2.23
C ASN A 726 55.67 -60.78 -2.18
N LYS A 727 54.53 -61.48 -2.26
CA LYS A 727 53.18 -60.90 -2.16
C LYS A 727 52.62 -60.84 -0.74
N GLY A 728 53.27 -61.50 0.23
CA GLY A 728 52.79 -61.58 1.61
C GLY A 728 52.25 -62.96 1.99
N PHE A 729 51.79 -63.09 3.24
CA PHE A 729 51.20 -64.31 3.79
C PHE A 729 49.83 -64.57 3.14
N SER A 730 49.65 -65.73 2.51
CA SER A 730 48.36 -66.05 1.88
C SER A 730 47.28 -66.34 2.93
N VAL A 731 46.07 -65.82 2.72
CA VAL A 731 44.90 -66.05 3.56
C VAL A 731 43.77 -66.57 2.68
N LYS A 732 43.53 -67.88 2.72
CA LYS A 732 42.37 -68.52 2.06
C LYS A 732 41.08 -68.09 2.75
N ASP A 733 41.04 -68.31 4.06
CA ASP A 733 39.93 -67.94 4.94
C ASP A 733 40.52 -67.44 6.27
N GLY A 734 40.05 -66.30 6.77
CA GLY A 734 40.50 -65.71 8.01
C GLY A 734 39.33 -65.22 8.85
N LYS A 735 39.48 -65.29 10.17
CA LYS A 735 38.46 -64.92 11.14
C LYS A 735 39.12 -64.26 12.35
N ILE A 736 38.65 -63.05 12.68
CA ILE A 736 39.19 -62.25 13.79
C ILE A 736 38.03 -61.79 14.65
N TYR A 737 38.04 -62.19 15.92
CA TYR A 737 37.20 -61.64 16.97
C TYR A 737 37.94 -60.61 17.78
N PHE A 738 37.30 -59.46 17.96
CA PHE A 738 37.91 -58.34 18.65
C PHE A 738 36.90 -57.58 19.52
N THR A 739 37.42 -56.89 20.51
CA THR A 739 36.70 -56.01 21.43
C THR A 739 37.49 -54.72 21.57
N LYS A 740 36.84 -53.58 21.37
CA LYS A 740 37.40 -52.25 21.61
C LYS A 740 36.80 -51.71 22.91
N LYS A 741 37.67 -51.30 23.84
CA LYS A 741 37.30 -50.51 25.02
C LYS A 741 38.22 -49.30 25.12
N GLN A 742 37.65 -48.11 24.99
CA GLN A 742 38.37 -46.85 24.89
C GLN A 742 39.49 -46.94 23.82
N ASN A 743 40.76 -46.80 24.21
CA ASN A 743 41.87 -46.87 23.26
C ASN A 743 42.43 -48.28 23.07
N ILE A 744 41.93 -49.29 23.78
CA ILE A 744 42.47 -50.65 23.74
C ILE A 744 41.62 -51.50 22.79
N LEU A 745 42.24 -51.98 21.71
CA LEU A 745 41.70 -53.01 20.83
C LEU A 745 42.24 -54.37 21.25
N ASN A 746 41.42 -55.17 21.93
CA ASN A 746 41.73 -56.55 22.25
C ASN A 746 41.35 -57.44 21.06
N ILE A 747 42.32 -58.18 20.55
CA ILE A 747 42.10 -59.28 19.61
C ILE A 747 41.88 -60.53 20.46
N ASN A 748 40.61 -60.89 20.66
CA ASN A 748 40.21 -62.02 21.51
C ASN A 748 40.65 -63.35 20.89
N ALA A 749 40.49 -63.46 19.57
CA ALA A 749 40.90 -64.62 18.80
C ALA A 749 41.15 -64.20 17.35
N LEU A 750 42.29 -64.57 16.80
CA LEU A 750 42.65 -64.43 15.40
C LEU A 750 42.97 -65.82 14.87
N ASN A 751 42.42 -66.19 13.72
CA ASN A 751 42.78 -67.39 12.98
C ASN A 751 42.81 -67.08 11.49
N LEU A 752 43.95 -67.28 10.85
CA LEU A 752 44.18 -67.03 9.44
C LEU A 752 44.65 -68.33 8.79
N ASN A 753 43.82 -68.88 7.91
CA ASN A 753 44.12 -70.12 7.21
C ASN A 753 44.86 -69.85 5.90
N GLY A 754 46.16 -70.14 5.85
CA GLY A 754 46.99 -70.07 4.64
C GLY A 754 47.05 -71.37 3.84
N SER A 755 47.74 -71.36 2.69
CA SER A 755 47.99 -72.57 1.88
C SER A 755 48.89 -73.61 2.53
N SER A 756 49.90 -73.18 3.27
CA SER A 756 50.99 -73.97 3.80
C SER A 756 51.25 -73.75 5.29
N ALA A 757 50.69 -72.67 5.87
CA ALA A 757 50.73 -72.43 7.30
C ALA A 757 49.44 -71.75 7.81
N ASP A 758 49.09 -71.95 9.08
CA ASP A 758 48.00 -71.25 9.79
C ASP A 758 48.62 -70.27 10.79
N ILE A 759 47.99 -69.12 10.97
CA ILE A 759 48.31 -68.20 12.07
C ILE A 759 47.12 -68.14 13.00
N ALA A 760 47.30 -68.58 14.24
CA ALA A 760 46.36 -68.28 15.30
C ALA A 760 46.97 -67.25 16.26
N GLY A 761 46.16 -66.45 16.95
CA GLY A 761 46.70 -65.55 17.96
C GLY A 761 45.68 -64.80 18.77
N LYS A 762 46.17 -64.09 19.79
CA LYS A 762 45.41 -63.17 20.63
C LYS A 762 46.32 -62.04 21.11
N GLY A 763 45.73 -61.00 21.64
CA GLY A 763 46.50 -59.93 22.27
C GLY A 763 45.76 -58.61 22.28
N ASN A 764 46.50 -57.51 22.42
CA ASN A 764 45.94 -56.18 22.38
C ASN A 764 46.84 -55.18 21.67
N ILE A 765 46.18 -54.12 21.20
CA ILE A 765 46.78 -52.98 20.54
C ILE A 765 46.24 -51.74 21.24
N ASP A 766 47.14 -50.89 21.75
CA ASP A 766 46.77 -49.54 22.16
C ASP A 766 46.70 -48.65 20.91
N LEU A 767 45.50 -48.24 20.53
CA LEU A 767 45.24 -47.44 19.33
C LEU A 767 45.80 -46.02 19.42
N LYS A 768 46.07 -45.51 20.64
CA LYS A 768 46.63 -44.18 20.86
C LYS A 768 48.15 -44.18 20.75
N SER A 769 48.82 -45.10 21.45
CA SER A 769 50.29 -45.19 21.43
C SER A 769 50.83 -46.05 20.28
N GLY A 770 49.99 -46.90 19.68
CA GLY A 770 50.39 -47.92 18.73
C GLY A 770 51.14 -49.10 19.37
N ALA A 771 51.16 -49.21 20.71
CA ALA A 771 51.83 -50.29 21.40
C ALA A 771 51.17 -51.65 21.12
N LEU A 772 52.00 -52.66 20.87
CA LEU A 772 51.59 -54.02 20.52
C LEU A 772 51.92 -54.99 21.64
N ASN A 773 50.95 -55.84 21.98
CA ASN A 773 51.15 -57.01 22.81
C ASN A 773 50.37 -58.18 22.21
N LEU A 774 50.95 -58.84 21.21
CA LEU A 774 50.32 -59.93 20.47
C LEU A 774 51.10 -61.23 20.64
N ASP A 775 50.39 -62.32 20.92
CA ASP A 775 50.93 -63.67 20.94
C ASP A 775 50.34 -64.43 19.76
N LEU A 776 51.19 -64.82 18.82
CA LEU A 776 50.81 -65.58 17.64
C LEU A 776 51.36 -67.00 17.72
N GLU A 777 50.58 -67.99 17.35
CA GLU A 777 51.00 -69.37 17.16
C GLU A 777 51.08 -69.66 15.66
N LEU A 778 52.34 -69.82 15.24
CA LEU A 778 52.83 -70.25 13.95
C LEU A 778 52.58 -71.74 13.64
N ILE A 779 51.52 -72.18 12.95
CA ILE A 779 51.29 -73.62 12.71
C ILE A 779 51.67 -74.00 11.28
N TYR A 780 52.62 -74.92 11.15
CA TYR A 780 53.13 -75.38 9.87
C TYR A 780 52.85 -76.89 9.69
N LEU A 781 53.10 -77.39 8.47
CA LEU A 781 53.05 -78.83 8.16
C LEU A 781 51.65 -79.47 8.24
N LYS A 782 50.63 -78.74 7.79
CA LYS A 782 49.21 -79.15 7.77
C LYS A 782 48.92 -80.52 7.10
N ASP A 783 49.84 -80.99 6.25
CA ASP A 783 49.73 -82.24 5.48
C ASP A 783 51.04 -83.08 5.52
N ALA A 784 51.81 -83.04 6.61
CA ALA A 784 53.12 -83.70 6.67
C ALA A 784 53.11 -85.24 6.78
N SER A 785 51.99 -85.89 6.46
CA SER A 785 51.92 -87.35 6.24
C SER A 785 52.98 -87.83 5.23
N SER A 786 53.34 -87.01 4.23
CA SER A 786 54.26 -87.37 3.14
C SER A 786 55.74 -87.07 3.42
N ILE A 787 56.07 -86.17 4.36
CA ILE A 787 57.45 -85.70 4.60
C ILE A 787 58.08 -86.35 5.83
N ILE A 788 57.28 -86.75 6.81
CA ILE A 788 57.74 -87.36 8.08
C ILE A 788 58.46 -88.71 7.85
N GLY A 789 58.28 -89.36 6.69
CA GLY A 789 58.98 -90.61 6.34
C GLY A 789 60.48 -90.48 6.06
N TYR A 790 61.04 -89.27 5.90
CA TYR A 790 62.42 -89.06 5.42
C TYR A 790 63.41 -88.47 6.44
N ILE A 791 63.02 -88.27 7.70
CA ILE A 791 63.90 -87.65 8.72
C ILE A 791 64.41 -88.72 9.70
N PRO A 792 65.71 -89.06 9.71
CA PRO A 792 66.29 -89.96 10.69
C PRO A 792 66.56 -89.19 12.00
N ILE A 793 66.02 -89.72 13.11
CA ILE A 793 66.38 -89.44 14.51
C ILE A 793 65.77 -88.15 15.11
N PHE A 794 64.57 -88.30 15.69
CA PHE A 794 64.25 -87.99 17.09
C PHE A 794 62.87 -88.60 17.39
N ASN A 795 62.88 -89.88 17.76
CA ASN A 795 61.74 -90.53 18.38
C ASN A 795 61.79 -90.20 19.87
N GLN A 796 60.63 -89.84 20.44
CA GLN A 796 60.40 -89.44 21.83
C GLN A 796 60.68 -87.97 22.12
N VAL A 797 59.66 -87.14 21.86
CA VAL A 797 59.08 -86.15 22.79
C VAL A 797 58.06 -85.34 21.97
N ILE A 798 56.78 -85.56 22.28
CA ILE A 798 55.65 -84.63 22.03
C ILE A 798 55.25 -84.43 20.55
N LEU A 799 54.37 -85.30 20.04
CA LEU A 799 53.49 -84.96 18.90
C LEU A 799 52.05 -85.34 19.27
N GLY A 800 51.15 -84.35 19.30
CA GLY A 800 49.71 -84.54 19.49
C GLY A 800 49.02 -85.10 18.25
N LYS A 801 47.69 -85.34 18.34
CA LYS A 801 46.86 -86.02 17.32
C LYS A 801 47.01 -85.51 15.88
N ASP A 802 47.41 -84.25 15.67
CA ASP A 802 47.39 -83.61 14.35
C ASP A 802 48.78 -83.55 13.65
N ARG A 803 49.85 -84.10 14.24
CA ARG A 803 51.22 -84.14 13.66
C ARG A 803 51.74 -82.79 13.08
N ALA A 804 51.21 -81.68 13.56
CA ALA A 804 51.63 -80.33 13.16
C ALA A 804 52.75 -79.82 14.08
N ILE A 805 53.66 -79.02 13.53
CA ILE A 805 54.69 -78.31 14.30
C ILE A 805 54.21 -76.87 14.49
N SER A 806 54.21 -76.39 15.74
CA SER A 806 53.84 -75.01 16.06
C SER A 806 54.96 -74.24 16.77
N THR A 807 55.05 -72.93 16.50
CA THR A 807 56.00 -72.01 17.14
C THR A 807 55.24 -70.81 17.70
N ILE A 808 55.45 -70.48 18.97
CA ILE A 808 54.87 -69.27 19.56
C ILE A 808 55.79 -68.07 19.31
N ILE A 809 55.20 -67.01 18.78
CA ILE A 809 55.83 -65.75 18.41
C ILE A 809 55.20 -64.64 19.24
N GLU A 810 56.01 -64.03 20.10
CA GLU A 810 55.61 -62.84 20.86
C GLU A 810 55.97 -61.60 20.05
N ILE A 811 54.96 -60.79 19.72
CA ILE A 811 55.13 -59.48 19.08
C ILE A 811 54.90 -58.40 20.13
N ARG A 812 55.95 -57.60 20.34
CA ARG A 812 55.98 -56.47 21.28
C ARG A 812 56.46 -55.20 20.58
N GLY A 813 56.51 -54.08 21.31
CA GLY A 813 56.97 -52.80 20.78
C GLY A 813 55.81 -51.98 20.21
N TYR A 814 56.01 -51.35 19.06
CA TYR A 814 55.02 -50.46 18.44
C TYR A 814 54.69 -50.89 17.00
N LEU A 815 53.50 -50.56 16.51
CA LEU A 815 53.00 -50.95 15.17
C LEU A 815 53.98 -50.62 14.03
N ASN A 816 54.72 -49.51 14.13
CA ASN A 816 55.70 -49.09 13.11
C ASN A 816 57.08 -49.73 13.30
N ASN A 817 57.37 -50.29 14.47
CA ASN A 817 58.65 -50.91 14.79
C ASN A 817 58.44 -52.13 15.71
N PRO A 818 57.80 -53.21 15.22
CA PRO A 818 57.50 -54.38 16.02
C PRO A 818 58.79 -55.17 16.33
N ILE A 819 58.81 -55.81 17.50
CA ILE A 819 59.90 -56.67 17.98
C ILE A 819 59.35 -58.08 18.14
N PHE A 820 59.97 -59.05 17.48
CA PHE A 820 59.57 -60.46 17.48
C PHE A 820 60.49 -61.26 18.40
N LYS A 821 59.91 -62.04 19.31
CA LYS A 821 60.64 -62.96 20.19
C LYS A 821 60.06 -64.37 20.07
N ASN A 822 60.94 -65.36 20.04
CA ASN A 822 60.55 -66.77 20.11
C ASN A 822 60.34 -67.17 21.58
N ARG A 823 59.31 -67.97 21.84
CA ARG A 823 59.22 -68.78 23.06
C ARG A 823 59.15 -70.26 22.67
N VAL A 824 60.20 -71.01 23.02
CA VAL A 824 60.18 -72.49 22.91
C VAL A 824 59.28 -73.04 24.02
N VAL A 825 58.28 -73.82 23.65
CA VAL A 825 57.30 -74.38 24.59
C VAL A 825 57.74 -75.80 24.97
N SER A 826 57.97 -76.03 26.27
CA SER A 826 58.13 -77.37 26.83
C SER A 826 56.81 -78.01 27.30
N ASP A 827 55.70 -77.26 27.32
CA ASP A 827 54.39 -77.72 27.81
C ASP A 827 53.23 -77.50 26.83
N VAL A 828 52.72 -78.59 26.26
CA VAL A 828 51.59 -78.64 25.30
C VAL A 828 50.26 -78.17 25.91
N LEU A 829 50.14 -78.13 27.23
CA LEU A 829 48.90 -77.79 27.94
C LEU A 829 48.53 -76.29 27.87
N LEU A 830 49.41 -75.42 27.38
CA LEU A 830 49.21 -73.96 27.32
C LEU A 830 49.23 -73.40 25.87
N SER A 831 48.90 -74.20 24.85
CA SER A 831 48.80 -73.72 23.47
C SER A 831 47.63 -72.72 23.29
N PRO A 832 47.88 -71.49 22.79
CA PRO A 832 46.84 -70.56 22.37
C PRO A 832 45.86 -71.19 21.36
N PHE A 833 46.33 -72.05 20.46
CA PHE A 833 45.51 -72.63 19.39
C PHE A 833 44.30 -73.41 19.89
N ASN A 834 44.44 -74.29 20.89
CA ASN A 834 43.30 -75.07 21.40
C ASN A 834 42.25 -74.16 22.07
N LEU A 835 42.68 -73.10 22.76
CA LEU A 835 41.77 -72.10 23.36
C LEU A 835 41.10 -71.22 22.30
N ILE A 836 41.85 -70.85 21.26
CA ILE A 836 41.38 -70.01 20.14
C ILE A 836 40.43 -70.79 19.24
N LYS A 837 40.73 -72.04 18.91
CA LYS A 837 39.89 -72.95 18.11
C LYS A 837 38.53 -73.14 18.78
N ASN A 838 38.51 -73.43 20.10
CA ASN A 838 37.28 -73.50 20.87
C ASN A 838 36.52 -72.16 20.87
N THR A 839 37.21 -71.03 20.97
CA THR A 839 36.59 -69.69 20.91
C THR A 839 36.00 -69.38 19.52
N ILE A 840 36.60 -69.93 18.45
CA ILE A 840 36.21 -69.67 17.06
C ILE A 840 35.09 -70.60 16.56
N GLU A 841 35.04 -71.82 17.08
CA GLU A 841 34.02 -72.85 16.81
C GLU A 841 32.72 -72.64 17.61
N LEU A 842 32.76 -71.88 18.70
CA LEU A 842 31.54 -71.44 19.39
C LEU A 842 30.68 -70.59 18.44
N PRO A 843 29.34 -70.79 18.40
CA PRO A 843 28.46 -69.90 17.66
C PRO A 843 28.61 -68.50 18.24
N PHE A 844 29.22 -67.62 17.45
CA PHE A 844 29.33 -66.21 17.81
C PHE A 844 27.99 -65.56 17.53
N VAL A 845 27.14 -65.58 18.53
CA VAL A 845 25.80 -65.00 18.48
C VAL A 845 25.94 -63.48 18.53
N ILE A 846 26.09 -62.86 17.36
CA ILE A 846 25.99 -61.39 17.18
C ILE A 846 24.51 -60.97 17.09
N PHE A 847 23.58 -61.90 16.82
CA PHE A 847 22.22 -61.60 16.36
C PHE A 847 21.08 -62.32 17.11
N ASP A 848 21.28 -62.74 18.37
CA ASP A 848 20.15 -62.98 19.28
C ASP A 848 19.86 -61.72 20.10
#